data_AF-A0A523UBX4-F1
#
_entry.id   AF-A0A523UBX4-F1
#
_cell.length_a   1.000
_cell.length_b   1.000
_cell.length_c   1.000
_cell.angle_alpha   90.00
_cell.angle_beta   90.00
_cell.angle_gamma   90.00
#
_symmetry.space_group_name_H-M   'P 1'
#
loop_
_entity.id
_entity.type
_entity.pdbx_description
1 polymer ?
#
loop_
_entity_poly.entity_id
_entity_poly.type
_entity_poly.pdbx_seq_one_letter_code
_entity_poly.pdbx_strand_id
1 'polypeptide(L)'
;RLSNALLDLKQQLIGLSGSELREDWKFNGRPPFLLTGMSEKEILNRLHLTGAGQIILVRNKDEQRKLKKALHTELVFTINEAKGLEFDTVFLWKFCSEKKSADIWRRIKNDHYFDQSHYPHIKHEINLLYVAITRARNTLLLFDSFHDIWDMGIFRDLLYRTGEEDVLSEIWQKISTPEEWEKQGDYFFQREYYPAAAECYKNAGNLARTEIAKAFIFAQKKQFKAAAELFERHDYLQKAAEYYEGADIFDRALTLWEKLKNKNRIRICRIRLHEQVGEYNKAAKAWLKLNEVESALENWKKAGNNLKIAEYYYSIKQYKRAAEAFERAHNYELAASCHNKLKQFDRAADLFFRSGNIRDAAQLYKKLKNKDKLLSCYIKLEDYYNAAILCEKDKEIDKAISYFRDFARISHENRKMLTEEAEKYATKRSKLKSAIRFSALSMYDQSAPIFFEKRQYKIALEEFRTIKNHERAAECCIKIKDYYEAALEYEKSDRTDKWGTVEEFLEEYIDLYGEYSKKRADKLFKEAESLFNGGSYENAIVRYKAIGYPDRIYDSYLKLDRDEEALAYFLDSNMDDSAIEYLDRKKDIEVSPDFMRSLISKYGASWGWYGKGRKDLDVITKLFSILLKKHKDKETLDQINQFLSSFPHFFFGDDFPEPLLDLVLEAKHYNSILELLRSRIYRKDAMPKVFKSFVKAIKRKAEQEEDETLFACYFFQRNTAKYENIIEKLNITEWNYKLFVESKQHYLKAVNYLIEKNEIEDAARICRRYNNYRLSAQIYEDSGDYGSAGKDYREGKVYQDAIRCYQKVGDEQGIARVYERMKEFDKAVNIWKKLGKTREVNRVLKKKEKVIRGGKQLELF
;
A
#
# COMPACT_ATOMS: atom_id res chain seq x y z
N ARG A 1 78.38 72.36 11.16
CA ARG A 1 78.77 72.88 9.81
C ARG A 1 78.25 71.97 8.71
N LEU A 2 78.68 70.70 8.63
CA LEU A 2 78.17 69.74 7.63
C LEU A 2 76.64 69.56 7.69
N SER A 3 76.06 69.48 8.90
CA SER A 3 74.60 69.45 9.12
C SER A 3 73.90 70.71 8.60
N ASN A 4 74.43 71.90 8.89
CA ASN A 4 73.87 73.16 8.40
C ASN A 4 73.96 73.26 6.87
N ALA A 5 75.02 72.74 6.23
CA ALA A 5 75.11 72.68 4.77
C ALA A 5 74.02 71.78 4.14
N LEU A 6 73.61 70.71 4.82
CA LEU A 6 72.46 69.90 4.39
C LEU A 6 71.13 70.64 4.55
N LEU A 7 70.97 71.44 5.62
CA LEU A 7 69.79 72.28 5.79
C LEU A 7 69.72 73.38 4.71
N ASP A 8 70.86 73.99 4.39
CA ASP A 8 70.97 74.99 3.33
C ASP A 8 70.65 74.36 1.95
N LEU A 9 71.18 73.16 1.66
CA LEU A 9 70.86 72.41 0.43
C LEU A 9 69.37 72.10 0.34
N LYS A 10 68.76 71.66 1.45
CA LYS A 10 67.32 71.39 1.51
C LYS A 10 66.52 72.66 1.25
N GLN A 11 66.90 73.77 1.85
CA GLN A 11 66.26 75.06 1.60
C GLN A 11 66.35 75.46 0.13
N GLN A 12 67.50 75.26 -0.52
CA GLN A 12 67.70 75.55 -1.94
C GLN A 12 66.82 74.68 -2.85
N LEU A 13 66.70 73.38 -2.57
CA LEU A 13 66.03 72.43 -3.47
C LEU A 13 64.50 72.42 -3.35
N ILE A 14 63.96 72.58 -2.13
CA ILE A 14 62.52 72.38 -1.88
C ILE A 14 61.83 73.58 -1.22
N GLY A 15 62.56 74.68 -0.93
CA GLY A 15 62.03 75.87 -0.27
C GLY A 15 61.77 75.68 1.24
N LEU A 16 61.75 76.78 2.00
CA LEU A 16 61.62 76.75 3.46
C LEU A 16 60.29 76.14 3.95
N SER A 17 60.39 75.26 4.95
CA SER A 17 59.44 75.23 6.07
C SER A 17 60.11 75.93 7.24
N GLY A 18 59.55 77.03 7.75
CA GLY A 18 60.14 77.92 8.77
C GLY A 18 60.35 77.34 10.18
N SER A 19 60.72 76.07 10.30
CA SER A 19 60.87 75.32 11.57
C SER A 19 62.25 74.71 11.79
N GLU A 20 63.18 74.82 10.83
CA GLU A 20 64.51 74.21 10.90
C GLU A 20 65.56 75.32 11.01
N LEU A 21 66.04 75.55 12.23
CA LEU A 21 67.06 76.56 12.52
C LEU A 21 68.45 75.96 12.33
N ARG A 22 69.40 76.78 11.87
CA ARG A 22 70.81 76.42 11.88
C ARG A 22 71.24 76.07 13.31
N GLU A 23 72.02 75.01 13.44
CA GLU A 23 72.50 74.54 14.74
C GLU A 23 73.96 74.93 14.95
N ASP A 24 74.27 75.46 16.13
CA ASP A 24 75.65 75.50 16.63
C ASP A 24 75.97 74.17 17.29
N TRP A 25 77.02 73.51 16.80
CA TRP A 25 77.39 72.19 17.28
C TRP A 25 77.98 72.26 18.68
N LYS A 26 77.45 71.44 19.60
CA LYS A 26 77.74 71.52 21.05
C LYS A 26 79.06 70.87 21.49
N PHE A 27 79.74 70.15 20.59
CA PHE A 27 80.94 69.37 20.92
C PHE A 27 82.14 69.84 20.08
N ASN A 28 83.31 69.97 20.70
CA ASN A 28 84.57 70.21 19.98
C ASN A 28 85.07 68.87 19.40
N GLY A 29 84.75 68.62 18.13
CA GLY A 29 85.11 67.38 17.43
C GLY A 29 86.17 67.59 16.34
N ARG A 30 86.76 66.50 15.87
CA ARG A 30 87.58 66.49 14.65
C ARG A 30 86.69 66.82 13.44
N PRO A 31 87.22 67.38 12.34
CA PRO A 31 86.44 67.51 11.11
C PRO A 31 85.94 66.14 10.64
N PRO A 32 84.75 66.04 10.00
CA PRO A 32 84.30 64.77 9.44
C PRO A 32 85.28 64.25 8.38
N PHE A 33 85.59 62.95 8.43
CA PHE A 33 86.53 62.32 7.51
C PHE A 33 85.77 61.58 6.42
N LEU A 34 86.17 61.79 5.16
CA LEU A 34 85.75 60.99 4.02
C LEU A 34 86.90 60.09 3.59
N LEU A 35 86.70 58.78 3.69
CA LEU A 35 87.67 57.79 3.27
C LEU A 35 87.61 57.62 1.75
N THR A 36 88.71 57.91 1.07
CA THR A 36 88.87 57.82 -0.39
C THR A 36 90.12 57.02 -0.69
N GLY A 37 90.05 55.95 -1.48
CA GLY A 37 91.24 55.18 -1.89
C GLY A 37 91.26 53.75 -1.37
N MET A 38 90.39 53.43 -0.41
CA MET A 38 90.32 52.13 0.24
C MET A 38 89.20 51.26 -0.32
N SER A 39 89.44 49.96 -0.43
CA SER A 39 88.43 48.97 -0.80
C SER A 39 87.50 48.62 0.37
N GLU A 40 86.29 48.14 0.08
CA GLU A 40 85.34 47.69 1.11
C GLU A 40 85.96 46.64 2.04
N LYS A 41 86.77 45.74 1.48
CA LYS A 41 87.47 44.68 2.23
C LYS A 41 88.56 45.24 3.15
N GLU A 42 89.32 46.22 2.68
CA GLU A 42 90.34 46.90 3.49
C GLU A 42 89.75 47.61 4.70
N ILE A 43 88.58 48.21 4.54
CA ILE A 43 87.88 48.90 5.63
C ILE A 43 87.31 47.86 6.62
N LEU A 44 86.63 46.82 6.15
CA LEU A 44 86.07 45.79 7.03
C LEU A 44 87.14 45.09 7.88
N ASN A 45 88.32 44.85 7.32
CA ASN A 45 89.45 44.27 8.06
C ASN A 45 89.99 45.18 9.17
N ARG A 46 89.64 46.47 9.18
CA ARG A 46 90.11 47.47 10.15
C ARG A 46 89.00 47.97 11.08
N LEU A 47 87.73 47.75 10.73
CA LEU A 47 86.57 48.10 11.54
C LEU A 47 86.32 47.12 12.69
N HIS A 48 87.31 46.90 13.54
CA HIS A 48 87.10 46.21 14.82
C HIS A 48 86.47 47.18 15.82
N LEU A 49 85.30 46.85 16.38
CA LEU A 49 84.64 47.69 17.39
C LEU A 49 85.20 47.37 18.77
N THR A 50 86.28 48.08 19.13
CA THR A 50 86.93 47.95 20.44
C THR A 50 86.52 49.06 21.43
N GLY A 51 85.79 50.07 20.96
CA GLY A 51 85.28 51.17 21.77
C GLY A 51 83.76 51.10 21.99
N ALA A 52 83.31 51.29 23.23
CA ALA A 52 81.90 51.24 23.61
C ALA A 52 81.07 52.36 22.95
N GLY A 53 81.69 53.51 22.69
CA GLY A 53 81.07 54.65 22.02
C GLY A 53 81.14 54.62 20.49
N GLN A 54 81.63 53.54 19.89
CA GLN A 54 81.79 53.40 18.44
C GLN A 54 80.62 52.64 17.85
N ILE A 55 80.01 53.21 16.80
CA ILE A 55 78.89 52.57 16.13
C ILE A 55 79.05 52.62 14.62
N ILE A 56 78.51 51.60 13.96
CA ILE A 56 78.31 51.62 12.52
C ILE A 56 76.84 51.92 12.23
N LEU A 57 76.61 52.97 11.46
CA LEU A 57 75.29 53.29 10.93
C LEU A 57 75.20 52.83 9.48
N VAL A 58 74.15 52.06 9.22
CA VAL A 58 73.79 51.61 7.88
C VAL A 58 72.42 52.12 7.51
N ARG A 59 72.15 52.18 6.22
CA ARG A 59 70.87 52.65 5.72
C ARG A 59 69.73 51.67 5.97
N ASN A 60 69.97 50.37 5.77
CA ASN A 60 68.91 49.35 5.78
C ASN A 60 69.31 48.10 6.60
N LYS A 61 68.30 47.27 6.90
CA LYS A 61 68.47 46.06 7.72
C LYS A 61 69.31 44.98 7.04
N ASP A 62 69.41 44.96 5.72
CA ASP A 62 70.18 43.94 5.01
C ASP A 62 71.68 44.20 5.15
N GLU A 63 72.11 45.44 4.95
CA GLU A 63 73.48 45.86 5.25
C GLU A 63 73.79 45.72 6.74
N GLN A 64 72.82 46.00 7.62
CA GLN A 64 72.97 45.78 9.06
C GLN A 64 73.32 44.31 9.35
N ARG A 65 72.51 43.37 8.86
CA ARG A 65 72.74 41.93 9.07
C ARG A 65 74.09 41.48 8.49
N LYS A 66 74.45 41.97 7.30
CA LYS A 66 75.74 41.65 6.66
C LYS A 66 76.90 42.10 7.54
N LEU A 67 76.89 43.35 8.01
CA LEU A 67 77.95 43.89 8.84
C LEU A 67 77.97 43.28 10.24
N LYS A 68 76.82 43.07 10.88
CA LYS A 68 76.75 42.36 12.17
C LYS A 68 77.40 40.98 12.08
N LYS A 69 77.14 40.26 10.99
CA LYS A 69 77.73 38.94 10.74
C LYS A 69 79.23 39.03 10.42
N ALA A 70 79.63 39.97 9.56
CA ALA A 70 81.02 40.12 9.11
C ALA A 70 81.95 40.59 10.23
N LEU A 71 81.46 41.47 11.11
CA LEU A 71 82.21 42.08 12.21
C LEU A 71 81.95 41.41 13.56
N HIS A 72 81.06 40.41 13.60
CA HIS A 72 80.66 39.69 14.82
C HIS A 72 80.21 40.60 15.98
N THR A 73 79.41 41.63 15.65
CA THR A 73 78.94 42.63 16.61
C THR A 73 77.45 42.94 16.40
N GLU A 74 76.76 43.27 17.48
CA GLU A 74 75.40 43.81 17.51
C GLU A 74 75.38 45.35 17.43
N LEU A 75 76.54 46.01 17.50
CA LEU A 75 76.75 47.48 17.45
C LEU A 75 76.70 48.05 16.01
N VAL A 76 75.81 47.50 15.21
CA VAL A 76 75.45 48.04 13.89
C VAL A 76 73.98 48.39 13.93
N PHE A 77 73.65 49.66 13.69
CA PHE A 77 72.29 50.16 13.76
C PHE A 77 71.86 50.69 12.40
N THR A 78 70.60 50.47 12.05
CA THR A 78 70.02 51.28 10.97
C THR A 78 69.89 52.73 11.43
N ILE A 79 69.97 53.69 10.52
CA ILE A 79 69.81 55.12 10.85
C ILE A 79 68.47 55.37 11.60
N ASN A 80 67.44 54.60 11.28
CA ASN A 80 66.14 54.67 11.95
C ASN A 80 66.21 54.19 13.42
N GLU A 81 66.90 53.08 13.70
CA GLU A 81 67.09 52.58 15.07
C GLU A 81 67.99 53.52 15.89
N ALA A 82 68.93 54.19 15.23
CA ALA A 82 69.81 55.19 15.84
C ALA A 82 69.12 56.52 16.14
N LYS A 83 67.86 56.72 15.71
CA LYS A 83 67.13 57.98 15.97
C LYS A 83 66.95 58.18 17.48
N GLY A 84 67.44 59.30 18.00
CA GLY A 84 67.43 59.59 19.44
C GLY A 84 68.57 58.94 20.23
N LEU A 85 69.48 58.24 19.53
CA LEU A 85 70.74 57.77 20.09
C LEU A 85 71.88 58.75 19.74
N GLU A 86 72.93 58.74 20.56
CA GLU A 86 74.15 59.54 20.35
C GLU A 86 75.37 58.68 20.69
N PHE A 87 76.42 58.78 19.88
CA PHE A 87 77.62 57.95 19.98
C PHE A 87 78.88 58.82 19.91
N ASP A 88 79.98 58.40 20.52
CA ASP A 88 81.25 59.15 20.46
C ASP A 88 81.78 59.20 19.04
N THR A 89 81.73 58.06 18.35
CA THR A 89 82.27 57.87 17.01
C THR A 89 81.26 57.11 16.17
N VAL A 90 80.91 57.69 15.01
CA VAL A 90 80.00 57.06 14.06
C VAL A 90 80.74 56.78 12.76
N PHE A 91 80.66 55.55 12.29
CA PHE A 91 81.00 55.17 10.94
C PHE A 91 79.73 55.09 10.10
N LEU A 92 79.55 56.00 9.16
CA LEU A 92 78.45 55.95 8.21
C LEU A 92 78.86 55.09 7.01
N TRP A 93 78.23 53.92 6.90
CA TRP A 93 78.54 52.91 5.89
C TRP A 93 77.65 53.05 4.67
N LYS A 94 78.26 53.40 3.53
CA LYS A 94 77.72 53.32 2.18
C LYS A 94 76.32 53.93 2.05
N PHE A 95 76.17 55.17 2.55
CA PHE A 95 74.88 55.84 2.61
C PHE A 95 74.21 55.98 1.23
N CYS A 96 74.98 56.36 0.20
CA CYS A 96 74.51 56.55 -1.17
C CYS A 96 74.52 55.27 -2.02
N SER A 97 74.91 54.11 -1.48
CA SER A 97 75.05 52.89 -2.28
C SER A 97 73.73 52.27 -2.75
N GLU A 98 72.60 52.67 -2.18
CA GLU A 98 71.29 52.19 -2.60
C GLU A 98 70.86 52.85 -3.91
N LYS A 99 70.59 52.06 -4.97
CA LYS A 99 70.30 52.54 -6.33
C LYS A 99 69.28 53.68 -6.41
N LYS A 100 68.21 53.64 -5.60
CA LYS A 100 67.17 54.68 -5.57
C LYS A 100 67.65 55.98 -4.91
N SER A 101 68.41 55.88 -3.83
CA SER A 101 69.02 57.03 -3.15
C SER A 101 70.10 57.64 -4.02
N ALA A 102 70.97 56.81 -4.61
CA ALA A 102 72.01 57.22 -5.55
C ALA A 102 71.46 58.06 -6.70
N ASP A 103 70.31 57.68 -7.28
CA ASP A 103 69.70 58.43 -8.39
C ASP A 103 69.23 59.83 -7.96
N ILE A 104 68.59 59.95 -6.79
CA ILE A 104 68.15 61.25 -6.25
C ILE A 104 69.36 62.15 -6.02
N TRP A 105 70.36 61.63 -5.32
CA TRP A 105 71.58 62.37 -5.00
C TRP A 105 72.40 62.76 -6.24
N ARG A 106 72.46 61.91 -7.26
CA ARG A 106 73.08 62.23 -8.56
C ARG A 106 72.35 63.35 -9.28
N ARG A 107 71.01 63.34 -9.29
CA ARG A 107 70.20 64.42 -9.88
C ARG A 107 70.40 65.74 -9.13
N ILE A 108 70.52 65.70 -7.80
CA ILE A 108 70.84 66.88 -6.97
C ILE A 108 72.21 67.44 -7.36
N LYS A 109 73.23 66.58 -7.56
CA LYS A 109 74.59 67.03 -7.89
C LYS A 109 74.68 67.73 -9.24
N ASN A 110 73.90 67.26 -10.21
CA ASN A 110 73.94 67.74 -11.58
C ASN A 110 72.89 68.85 -11.84
N ASP A 111 72.39 69.51 -10.79
CA ASP A 111 71.39 70.60 -10.86
C ASP A 111 70.16 70.26 -11.74
N HIS A 112 69.71 69.00 -11.73
CA HIS A 112 68.54 68.61 -12.51
C HIS A 112 67.25 69.17 -11.89
N TYR A 113 66.30 69.54 -12.76
CA TYR A 113 64.99 70.00 -12.32
C TYR A 113 64.22 68.89 -11.60
N PHE A 114 63.65 69.22 -10.44
CA PHE A 114 62.74 68.36 -9.68
C PHE A 114 61.32 68.93 -9.71
N ASP A 115 60.34 68.12 -10.08
CA ASP A 115 58.93 68.48 -9.88
C ASP A 115 58.52 68.29 -8.40
N GLN A 116 57.34 68.81 -8.03
CA GLN A 116 56.82 68.72 -6.66
C GLN A 116 56.61 67.27 -6.17
N SER A 117 56.44 66.30 -7.07
CA SER A 117 56.26 64.89 -6.69
C SER A 117 57.54 64.27 -6.11
N HIS A 118 58.72 64.83 -6.45
CA HIS A 118 60.01 64.38 -5.91
C HIS A 118 60.33 64.97 -4.53
N TYR A 119 59.64 66.03 -4.09
CA TYR A 119 59.98 66.75 -2.86
C TYR A 119 59.94 65.89 -1.59
N PRO A 120 58.96 64.99 -1.38
CA PRO A 120 58.98 64.09 -0.22
C PRO A 120 60.19 63.15 -0.20
N HIS A 121 60.63 62.69 -1.37
CA HIS A 121 61.80 61.81 -1.50
C HIS A 121 63.10 62.57 -1.22
N ILE A 122 63.26 63.78 -1.75
CA ILE A 122 64.40 64.66 -1.45
C ILE A 122 64.43 65.01 0.03
N LYS A 123 63.28 65.40 0.61
CA LYS A 123 63.14 65.68 2.04
C LYS A 123 63.51 64.46 2.88
N HIS A 124 63.08 63.27 2.47
CA HIS A 124 63.44 62.02 3.16
C HIS A 124 64.95 61.76 3.10
N GLU A 125 65.58 61.85 1.93
CA GLU A 125 67.02 61.63 1.76
C GLU A 125 67.87 62.58 2.60
N ILE A 126 67.56 63.88 2.54
CA ILE A 126 68.31 64.89 3.28
C ILE A 126 68.09 64.71 4.79
N ASN A 127 66.86 64.47 5.24
CA ASN A 127 66.57 64.22 6.64
C ASN A 127 67.26 62.94 7.15
N LEU A 128 67.32 61.89 6.34
CA LEU A 128 67.96 60.64 6.72
C LEU A 128 69.48 60.82 6.86
N LEU A 129 70.12 61.52 5.92
CA LEU A 129 71.54 61.86 6.03
C LEU A 129 71.80 62.78 7.23
N TYR A 130 70.94 63.76 7.44
CA TYR A 130 71.00 64.66 8.59
C TYR A 130 70.94 63.88 9.92
N VAL A 131 69.99 62.96 10.06
CA VAL A 131 69.90 62.10 11.25
C VAL A 131 71.19 61.30 11.41
N ALA A 132 71.70 60.68 10.34
CA ALA A 132 72.91 59.86 10.38
C ALA A 132 74.14 60.63 10.86
N ILE A 133 74.43 61.80 10.26
CA ILE A 133 75.63 62.57 10.61
C ILE A 133 75.54 63.22 11.99
N THR A 134 74.33 63.53 12.45
CA THR A 134 74.11 64.13 13.78
C THR A 134 74.13 63.12 14.93
N ARG A 135 74.25 61.81 14.66
CA ARG A 135 74.41 60.80 15.73
C ARG A 135 75.82 60.81 16.34
N ALA A 136 76.79 61.42 15.67
CA ALA A 136 78.19 61.45 16.09
C ALA A 136 78.46 62.64 17.01
N ARG A 137 78.94 62.41 18.23
CA ARG A 137 79.31 63.48 19.18
C ARG A 137 80.66 64.10 18.84
N ASN A 138 81.70 63.27 18.65
CA ASN A 138 83.08 63.74 18.53
C ASN A 138 83.70 63.49 17.15
N THR A 139 83.42 62.34 16.54
CA THR A 139 84.07 61.90 15.30
C THR A 139 83.08 61.24 14.35
N LEU A 140 83.05 61.72 13.10
CA LEU A 140 82.25 61.15 12.02
C LEU A 140 83.19 60.66 10.91
N LEU A 141 83.11 59.37 10.62
CA LEU A 141 83.79 58.72 9.50
C LEU A 141 82.76 58.37 8.43
N LEU A 142 83.07 58.70 7.19
CA LEU A 142 82.22 58.49 6.03
C LEU A 142 82.95 57.56 5.06
N PHE A 143 82.29 56.46 4.70
CA PHE A 143 82.72 55.62 3.58
C PHE A 143 81.56 55.45 2.63
N ASP A 144 81.76 55.84 1.38
CA ASP A 144 80.78 55.72 0.32
C ASP A 144 81.46 55.46 -1.03
N SER A 145 80.69 55.10 -2.06
CA SER A 145 81.24 54.93 -3.41
C SER A 145 81.81 56.26 -3.94
N PHE A 146 83.01 56.20 -4.53
CA PHE A 146 83.70 57.35 -5.12
C PHE A 146 82.79 58.14 -6.06
N HIS A 147 82.58 59.42 -5.74
CA HIS A 147 82.14 60.50 -6.63
C HIS A 147 80.70 61.03 -6.67
N ASP A 148 79.74 60.65 -5.83
CA ASP A 148 78.36 61.14 -6.11
C ASP A 148 77.81 62.28 -5.24
N ILE A 149 78.01 62.36 -3.91
CA ILE A 149 77.51 63.53 -3.13
C ILE A 149 78.60 64.40 -2.54
N TRP A 150 79.67 63.79 -2.04
CA TRP A 150 80.66 64.49 -1.24
C TRP A 150 81.56 65.44 -2.05
N ASP A 151 81.49 65.38 -3.38
CA ASP A 151 82.16 66.28 -4.33
C ASP A 151 81.38 67.57 -4.63
N MET A 152 80.13 67.69 -4.20
CA MET A 152 79.36 68.94 -4.32
C MET A 152 80.09 70.07 -3.59
N GLY A 153 80.10 71.27 -4.18
CA GLY A 153 80.82 72.43 -3.62
C GLY A 153 80.47 72.73 -2.16
N ILE A 154 79.20 72.53 -1.78
CA ILE A 154 78.70 72.73 -0.41
C ILE A 154 79.28 71.76 0.63
N PHE A 155 79.78 70.59 0.23
CA PHE A 155 80.35 69.58 1.13
C PHE A 155 81.87 69.46 1.02
N ARG A 156 82.43 69.80 -0.15
CA ARG A 156 83.85 69.59 -0.48
C ARG A 156 84.79 70.17 0.57
N ASP A 157 84.54 71.40 1.00
CA ASP A 157 85.40 72.13 1.95
C ASP A 157 85.09 71.82 3.42
N LEU A 158 84.08 70.99 3.68
CA LEU A 158 83.63 70.60 5.03
C LEU A 158 84.14 69.21 5.45
N LEU A 159 84.80 68.49 4.54
CA LEU A 159 85.24 67.11 4.74
C LEU A 159 86.75 67.02 4.59
N TYR A 160 87.40 66.36 5.56
CA TYR A 160 88.81 65.99 5.42
C TYR A 160 88.90 64.67 4.65
N ARG A 161 89.55 64.69 3.48
CA ARG A 161 89.69 63.52 2.62
C ARG A 161 91.01 62.84 2.86
N THR A 162 90.98 61.54 3.09
CA THR A 162 92.19 60.75 3.27
C THR A 162 92.03 59.36 2.65
N GLY A 163 93.09 58.91 2.00
CA GLY A 163 93.28 57.52 1.58
C GLY A 163 94.39 56.81 2.35
N GLU A 164 94.97 57.49 3.34
CA GLU A 164 96.05 56.95 4.14
C GLU A 164 95.47 55.98 5.17
N GLU A 165 95.91 54.73 5.10
CA GLU A 165 95.43 53.64 5.96
C GLU A 165 95.70 53.90 7.46
N ASP A 166 96.79 54.62 7.76
CA ASP A 166 97.21 54.95 9.12
C ASP A 166 96.21 55.91 9.79
N VAL A 167 95.61 56.82 9.03
CA VAL A 167 94.66 57.81 9.55
C VAL A 167 93.36 57.15 10.01
N LEU A 168 92.85 56.14 9.27
CA LEU A 168 91.67 55.37 9.70
C LEU A 168 91.97 54.62 11.01
N SER A 169 93.14 53.99 11.10
CA SER A 169 93.55 53.22 12.27
C SER A 169 93.70 54.12 13.50
N GLU A 170 94.31 55.29 13.36
CA GLU A 170 94.46 56.26 14.45
C GLU A 170 93.12 56.79 14.96
N ILE A 171 92.16 57.06 14.05
CA ILE A 171 90.85 57.60 14.42
C ILE A 171 89.92 56.52 14.98
N TRP A 172 90.01 55.30 14.47
CA TRP A 172 89.11 54.20 14.81
C TRP A 172 89.61 53.33 15.98
N GLN A 173 90.91 53.29 16.29
CA GLN A 173 91.40 52.46 17.40
C GLN A 173 91.26 53.18 18.75
N LYS A 174 90.03 53.22 19.27
CA LYS A 174 89.74 53.53 20.68
C LYS A 174 89.44 52.21 21.41
N ILE A 175 90.15 51.95 22.50
CA ILE A 175 89.87 50.81 23.39
C ILE A 175 89.10 51.36 24.59
N SER A 176 87.88 50.86 24.81
CA SER A 176 87.05 51.27 25.95
C SER A 176 87.31 50.41 27.18
N THR A 177 87.20 51.02 28.37
CA THR A 177 87.31 50.30 29.64
C THR A 177 86.05 49.46 29.91
N PRO A 178 86.12 48.44 30.80
CA PRO A 178 84.95 47.68 31.21
C PRO A 178 83.79 48.56 31.72
N GLU A 179 84.09 49.65 32.45
CA GLU A 179 83.08 50.58 32.97
C GLU A 179 82.38 51.36 31.85
N GLU A 180 83.11 51.74 30.81
CA GLU A 180 82.53 52.38 29.62
C GLU A 180 81.61 51.41 28.86
N TRP A 181 82.03 50.15 28.73
CA TRP A 181 81.20 49.09 28.15
C TRP A 181 79.94 48.83 28.97
N GLU A 182 80.03 48.82 30.30
CA GLU A 182 78.88 48.62 31.17
C GLU A 182 77.89 49.79 31.08
N LYS A 183 78.39 51.03 31.11
CA LYS A 183 77.56 52.23 30.92
C LYS A 183 76.83 52.22 29.57
N GLN A 184 77.51 51.78 28.51
CA GLN A 184 76.89 51.62 27.20
C GLN A 184 75.86 50.47 27.19
N GLY A 185 76.15 49.37 27.88
CA GLY A 185 75.22 48.26 28.07
C GLY A 185 73.93 48.71 28.76
N ASP A 186 74.04 49.46 29.86
CA ASP A 186 72.90 50.05 30.56
C ASP A 186 72.10 51.00 29.68
N TYR A 187 72.80 51.82 28.89
CA TYR A 187 72.18 52.74 27.93
C TYR A 187 71.32 52.00 26.90
N PHE A 188 71.80 50.88 26.36
CA PHE A 188 71.04 50.04 25.43
C PHE A 188 69.95 49.23 26.12
N PHE A 189 70.20 48.72 27.33
CA PHE A 189 69.25 47.91 28.07
C PHE A 189 67.99 48.70 28.43
N GLN A 190 68.14 49.94 28.89
CA GLN A 190 67.02 50.85 29.20
C GLN A 190 66.16 51.20 27.97
N ARG A 191 66.72 51.04 26.78
CA ARG A 191 66.05 51.28 25.48
C ARG A 191 65.63 49.98 24.79
N GLU A 192 65.68 48.86 25.52
CA GLU A 192 65.26 47.53 25.07
C GLU A 192 66.07 46.96 23.90
N TYR A 193 67.24 47.52 23.62
CA TYR A 193 68.20 46.95 22.67
C TYR A 193 69.01 45.82 23.35
N TYR A 194 68.30 44.80 23.84
CA TYR A 194 68.86 43.72 24.65
C TYR A 194 70.01 42.96 23.97
N PRO A 195 70.03 42.71 22.65
CA PRO A 195 71.18 42.10 21.98
C PRO A 195 72.46 42.96 22.06
N ALA A 196 72.35 44.26 21.80
CA ALA A 196 73.48 45.19 21.91
C ALA A 196 73.92 45.36 23.37
N ALA A 197 72.96 45.46 24.30
CA ALA A 197 73.25 45.49 25.73
C ALA A 197 73.99 44.23 26.19
N ALA A 198 73.55 43.05 25.75
CA ALA A 198 74.18 41.78 26.11
C ALA A 198 75.63 41.69 25.62
N GLU A 199 75.93 42.18 24.42
CA GLU A 199 77.30 42.30 23.90
C GLU A 199 78.13 43.29 24.73
N CYS A 200 77.60 44.48 25.01
CA CYS A 200 78.31 45.48 25.83
C CYS A 200 78.64 44.92 27.22
N TYR A 201 77.69 44.28 27.91
CA TYR A 201 77.95 43.65 29.20
C TYR A 201 78.96 42.49 29.10
N LYS A 202 78.94 41.74 27.99
CA LYS A 202 79.92 40.69 27.74
C LYS A 202 81.33 41.28 27.59
N ASN A 203 81.47 42.39 26.86
CA ASN A 203 82.74 43.10 26.69
C ASN A 203 83.21 43.78 28.01
N ALA A 204 82.28 44.16 28.88
CA ALA A 204 82.56 44.61 30.24
C ALA A 204 82.93 43.47 31.22
N GLY A 205 82.77 42.20 30.82
CA GLY A 205 82.95 41.04 31.71
C GLY A 205 81.81 40.78 32.70
N ASN A 206 80.70 41.53 32.61
CA ASN A 206 79.54 41.37 33.49
C ASN A 206 78.60 40.26 33.01
N LEU A 207 78.95 39.00 33.34
CA LEU A 207 78.18 37.80 32.95
C LEU A 207 76.73 37.82 33.45
N ALA A 208 76.47 38.33 34.65
CA ALA A 208 75.12 38.38 35.23
C ALA A 208 74.20 39.29 34.40
N ARG A 209 74.66 40.50 34.06
CA ARG A 209 73.91 41.41 33.19
C ARG A 209 73.73 40.87 31.77
N THR A 210 74.73 40.16 31.23
CA THR A 210 74.59 39.45 29.94
C THR A 210 73.48 38.39 30.00
N GLU A 211 73.42 37.57 31.05
CA GLU A 211 72.37 36.56 31.21
C GLU A 211 70.99 37.18 31.42
N ILE A 212 70.88 38.26 32.19
CA ILE A 212 69.62 39.00 32.35
C ILE A 212 69.15 39.53 30.99
N ALA A 213 70.01 40.18 30.21
CA ALA A 213 69.67 40.64 28.86
C ALA A 213 69.23 39.48 27.94
N LYS A 214 69.88 38.31 28.04
CA LYS A 214 69.45 37.09 27.34
C LYS A 214 68.07 36.60 27.78
N ALA A 215 67.72 36.70 29.07
CA ALA A 215 66.38 36.35 29.54
C ALA A 215 65.29 37.18 28.85
N PHE A 216 65.52 38.48 28.69
CA PHE A 216 64.61 39.36 27.94
C PHE A 216 64.59 39.05 26.43
N ILE A 217 65.72 38.66 25.83
CA ILE A 217 65.76 38.18 24.44
C ILE A 217 64.91 36.92 24.28
N PHE A 218 65.03 35.94 25.20
CA PHE A 218 64.21 34.73 25.18
C PHE A 218 62.72 35.04 25.39
N ALA A 219 62.40 35.97 26.28
CA ALA A 219 61.03 36.45 26.47
C ALA A 219 60.45 37.07 25.18
N GLN A 220 61.19 37.96 24.49
CA GLN A 220 60.77 38.54 23.21
C GLN A 220 60.58 37.47 22.12
N LYS A 221 61.36 36.39 22.16
CA LYS A 221 61.25 35.22 21.26
C LYS A 221 60.19 34.20 21.69
N LYS A 222 59.42 34.46 22.76
CA LYS A 222 58.42 33.55 23.35
C LYS A 222 58.98 32.19 23.79
N GLN A 223 60.27 32.13 24.12
CA GLN A 223 60.90 30.93 24.69
C GLN A 223 60.72 30.95 26.21
N PHE A 224 59.48 30.74 26.66
CA PHE A 224 59.07 30.98 28.05
C PHE A 224 59.84 30.17 29.09
N LYS A 225 60.09 28.88 28.85
CA LYS A 225 60.89 28.05 29.76
C LYS A 225 62.31 28.58 29.95
N ALA A 226 63.02 28.86 28.85
CA ALA A 226 64.40 29.37 28.90
C ALA A 226 64.47 30.77 29.52
N ALA A 227 63.46 31.61 29.29
CA ALA A 227 63.34 32.91 29.96
C ALA A 227 63.09 32.73 31.46
N ALA A 228 62.17 31.84 31.86
CA ALA A 228 61.84 31.56 33.25
C ALA A 228 63.05 31.04 34.05
N GLU A 229 63.84 30.13 33.48
CA GLU A 229 65.05 29.58 34.11
C GLU A 229 66.10 30.67 34.38
N LEU A 230 66.33 31.56 33.41
CA LEU A 230 67.25 32.69 33.60
C LEU A 230 66.70 33.73 34.57
N PHE A 231 65.40 34.03 34.53
CA PHE A 231 64.79 34.93 35.51
C PHE A 231 64.83 34.35 36.92
N GLU A 232 64.60 33.05 37.10
CA GLU A 232 64.69 32.37 38.39
C GLU A 232 66.13 32.40 38.92
N ARG A 233 67.12 32.13 38.07
CA ARG A 233 68.55 32.16 38.44
C ARG A 233 69.01 33.53 38.93
N HIS A 234 68.44 34.61 38.39
CA HIS A 234 68.74 36.00 38.75
C HIS A 234 67.70 36.63 39.69
N ASP A 235 66.91 35.82 40.40
CA ASP A 235 65.94 36.22 41.43
C ASP A 235 64.80 37.15 40.95
N TYR A 236 64.50 37.15 39.65
CA TYR A 236 63.30 37.76 39.07
C TYR A 236 62.09 36.82 39.26
N LEU A 237 61.79 36.46 40.51
CA LEU A 237 60.84 35.40 40.87
C LEU A 237 59.46 35.57 40.25
N GLN A 238 58.94 36.81 40.19
CA GLN A 238 57.63 37.07 39.59
C GLN A 238 57.62 36.75 38.09
N LYS A 239 58.62 37.23 37.34
CA LYS A 239 58.74 36.93 35.91
C LYS A 239 58.94 35.44 35.70
N ALA A 240 59.81 34.81 36.49
CA ALA A 240 59.99 33.36 36.43
C ALA A 240 58.67 32.60 36.61
N ALA A 241 57.86 32.96 37.61
CA ALA A 241 56.56 32.33 37.84
C ALA A 241 55.57 32.55 36.69
N GLU A 242 55.47 33.78 36.15
CA GLU A 242 54.62 34.11 35.00
C GLU A 242 55.03 33.33 33.74
N TYR A 243 56.33 33.22 33.48
CA TYR A 243 56.84 32.49 32.32
C TYR A 243 56.77 30.96 32.50
N TYR A 244 56.89 30.43 33.73
CA TYR A 244 56.59 29.02 33.99
C TYR A 244 55.09 28.71 33.81
N GLU A 245 54.17 29.60 34.20
CA GLU A 245 52.74 29.47 33.87
C GLU A 245 52.53 29.49 32.36
N GLY A 246 53.16 30.42 31.64
CA GLY A 246 53.08 30.51 30.18
C GLY A 246 53.68 29.31 29.44
N ALA A 247 54.53 28.54 30.12
CA ALA A 247 55.12 27.29 29.62
C ALA A 247 54.33 26.03 30.06
N ASP A 248 53.19 26.18 30.74
CA ASP A 248 52.38 25.11 31.35
C ASP A 248 53.14 24.26 32.41
N ILE A 249 54.19 24.82 33.00
CA ILE A 249 55.00 24.19 34.08
C ILE A 249 54.46 24.67 35.43
N PHE A 250 53.25 24.22 35.76
CA PHE A 250 52.51 24.71 36.93
C PHE A 250 53.09 24.27 38.27
N ASP A 251 53.87 23.18 38.32
CA ASP A 251 54.56 22.74 39.54
C ASP A 251 55.61 23.77 39.98
N ARG A 252 56.49 24.19 39.06
CA ARG A 252 57.48 25.25 39.32
C ARG A 252 56.81 26.59 39.56
N ALA A 253 55.84 26.98 38.73
CA ALA A 253 55.09 28.21 38.94
C ALA A 253 54.43 28.25 40.32
N LEU A 254 53.80 27.15 40.77
CA LEU A 254 53.17 27.04 42.09
C LEU A 254 54.18 27.29 43.21
N THR A 255 55.35 26.66 43.17
CA THR A 255 56.38 26.87 44.22
C THR A 255 56.83 28.32 44.30
N LEU A 256 56.98 29.00 43.15
CA LEU A 256 57.35 30.41 43.11
C LEU A 256 56.19 31.31 43.56
N TRP A 257 54.95 31.03 43.18
CA TRP A 257 53.78 31.77 43.65
C TRP A 257 53.52 31.60 45.14
N GLU A 258 53.87 30.44 45.72
CA GLU A 258 53.86 30.20 47.17
C GLU A 258 54.91 31.05 47.89
N LYS A 259 56.14 31.13 47.37
CA LYS A 259 57.18 32.06 47.86
C LYS A 259 56.72 33.52 47.79
N LEU A 260 56.07 33.90 46.68
CA LEU A 260 55.51 35.24 46.45
C LEU A 260 54.18 35.50 47.19
N LYS A 261 53.63 34.49 47.88
CA LYS A 261 52.35 34.53 48.63
C LYS A 261 51.13 34.97 47.79
N ASN A 262 51.14 34.73 46.49
CA ASN A 262 50.03 35.10 45.60
C ASN A 262 48.90 34.04 45.63
N LYS A 263 47.96 34.18 46.57
CA LYS A 263 46.86 33.23 46.81
C LYS A 263 46.02 32.88 45.58
N ASN A 264 45.78 33.85 44.69
CA ASN A 264 44.97 33.64 43.49
C ASN A 264 45.70 32.74 42.49
N ARG A 265 46.97 33.04 42.21
CA ARG A 265 47.80 32.25 41.29
C ARG A 265 48.07 30.84 41.82
N ILE A 266 48.31 30.70 43.13
CA ILE A 266 48.41 29.39 43.81
C ILE A 266 47.18 28.53 43.53
N ARG A 267 45.97 29.11 43.70
CA ARG A 267 44.72 28.38 43.48
C ARG A 267 44.54 28.00 42.01
N ILE A 268 44.86 28.90 41.07
CA ILE A 268 44.80 28.62 39.63
C ILE A 268 45.78 27.50 39.26
N CYS A 269 47.05 27.57 39.69
CA CYS A 269 48.05 26.54 39.44
C CYS A 269 47.61 25.17 39.97
N ARG A 270 47.05 25.11 41.18
CA ARG A 270 46.51 23.85 41.75
C ARG A 270 45.36 23.27 40.90
N ILE A 271 44.49 24.12 40.38
CA ILE A 271 43.41 23.65 39.50
C ILE A 271 43.98 23.14 38.18
N ARG A 272 44.91 23.86 37.56
CA ARG A 272 45.60 23.43 36.33
C ARG A 272 46.37 22.11 36.50
N LEU A 273 46.96 21.89 37.67
CA LEU A 273 47.58 20.60 38.01
C LEU A 273 46.54 19.46 38.06
N HIS A 274 45.36 19.67 38.67
CA HIS A 274 44.28 18.68 38.60
C HIS A 274 43.84 18.40 37.15
N GLU A 275 43.86 19.39 36.26
CA GLU A 275 43.58 19.20 34.83
C GLU A 275 44.66 18.34 34.16
N GLN A 276 45.94 18.60 34.42
CA GLN A 276 47.07 17.84 33.85
C GLN A 276 47.07 16.36 34.27
N VAL A 277 46.63 16.07 35.50
CA VAL A 277 46.54 14.68 36.02
C VAL A 277 45.22 14.00 35.61
N GLY A 278 44.32 14.71 34.91
CA GLY A 278 43.04 14.17 34.44
C GLY A 278 41.94 14.09 35.51
N GLU A 279 42.14 14.71 36.68
CA GLU A 279 41.15 14.78 37.76
C GLU A 279 40.08 15.86 37.51
N TYR A 280 39.48 15.83 36.32
CA TYR A 280 38.62 16.90 35.81
C TYR A 280 37.39 17.18 36.70
N ASN A 281 36.84 16.18 37.41
CA ASN A 281 35.73 16.42 38.35
C ASN A 281 36.13 17.31 39.55
N LYS A 282 37.37 17.14 40.06
CA LYS A 282 37.91 17.96 41.15
C LYS A 282 38.24 19.37 40.64
N ALA A 283 38.86 19.45 39.46
CA ALA A 283 39.15 20.73 38.78
C ALA A 283 37.86 21.53 38.53
N ALA A 284 36.81 20.89 37.99
CA ALA A 284 35.52 21.52 37.75
C ALA A 284 34.89 22.10 39.01
N LYS A 285 34.88 21.32 40.10
CA LYS A 285 34.36 21.78 41.40
C LYS A 285 35.16 22.98 41.93
N ALA A 286 36.48 22.98 41.73
CA ALA A 286 37.35 24.06 42.17
C ALA A 286 37.20 25.34 41.35
N TRP A 287 37.03 25.22 40.01
CA TRP A 287 36.69 26.31 39.10
C TRP A 287 35.32 26.92 39.42
N LEU A 288 34.31 26.08 39.70
CA LEU A 288 32.99 26.58 40.08
C LEU A 288 33.03 27.37 41.39
N LYS A 289 33.84 26.95 42.37
CA LYS A 289 34.09 27.72 43.60
C LYS A 289 34.85 29.03 43.36
N LEU A 290 35.46 29.23 42.19
CA LEU A 290 36.05 30.50 41.74
C LEU A 290 35.06 31.34 40.92
N ASN A 291 33.81 30.89 40.78
CA ASN A 291 32.82 31.47 39.89
C ASN A 291 33.20 31.39 38.39
N GLU A 292 34.18 30.55 38.05
CA GLU A 292 34.62 30.26 36.67
C GLU A 292 33.79 29.11 36.10
N VAL A 293 32.55 29.42 35.74
CA VAL A 293 31.55 28.45 35.29
C VAL A 293 31.97 27.74 34.00
N GLU A 294 32.52 28.46 33.04
CA GLU A 294 32.88 27.90 31.73
C GLU A 294 33.96 26.82 31.87
N SER A 295 35.02 27.12 32.62
CA SER A 295 36.08 26.19 32.97
C SER A 295 35.54 24.99 33.76
N ALA A 296 34.57 25.19 34.65
CA ALA A 296 33.92 24.10 35.38
C ALA A 296 33.13 23.16 34.45
N LEU A 297 32.34 23.72 33.54
CA LEU A 297 31.56 22.96 32.56
C LEU A 297 32.46 22.19 31.58
N GLU A 298 33.54 22.82 31.10
CA GLU A 298 34.51 22.16 30.22
C GLU A 298 35.15 20.96 30.92
N ASN A 299 35.54 21.12 32.20
CA ASN A 299 36.10 20.03 32.98
C ASN A 299 35.09 18.92 33.26
N TRP A 300 33.84 19.21 33.61
CA TRP A 300 32.83 18.15 33.72
C TRP A 300 32.56 17.45 32.39
N LYS A 301 32.67 18.17 31.26
CA LYS A 301 32.58 17.57 29.92
C LYS A 301 33.75 16.64 29.64
N LYS A 302 34.99 17.04 29.96
CA LYS A 302 36.18 16.17 29.88
C LYS A 302 36.07 14.94 30.79
N ALA A 303 35.41 15.09 31.95
CA ALA A 303 35.12 13.99 32.87
C ALA A 303 33.97 13.06 32.42
N GLY A 304 33.24 13.40 31.35
CA GLY A 304 32.02 12.68 30.96
C GLY A 304 30.85 12.81 31.96
N ASN A 305 30.92 13.77 32.90
CA ASN A 305 29.96 13.91 33.99
C ASN A 305 28.74 14.74 33.57
N ASN A 306 27.94 14.17 32.66
CA ASN A 306 26.74 14.81 32.13
C ASN A 306 25.70 15.11 33.22
N LEU A 307 25.67 14.32 34.31
CA LEU A 307 24.75 14.54 35.42
C LEU A 307 25.03 15.88 36.13
N LYS A 308 26.30 16.18 36.46
CA LYS A 308 26.65 17.46 37.09
C LYS A 308 26.39 18.66 36.19
N ILE A 309 26.63 18.52 34.89
CA ILE A 309 26.28 19.54 33.89
C ILE A 309 24.77 19.78 33.89
N ALA A 310 23.98 18.71 33.91
CA ALA A 310 22.52 18.77 33.92
C ALA A 310 21.98 19.42 35.19
N GLU A 311 22.46 19.01 36.36
CA GLU A 311 22.10 19.60 37.66
C GLU A 311 22.40 21.10 37.71
N TYR A 312 23.57 21.52 37.20
CA TYR A 312 23.93 22.93 37.12
C TYR A 312 22.93 23.72 36.26
N TYR A 313 22.68 23.27 35.02
CA TYR A 313 21.71 23.93 34.14
C TYR A 313 20.30 23.91 34.70
N TYR A 314 19.93 22.85 35.42
CA TYR A 314 18.65 22.76 36.11
C TYR A 314 18.53 23.79 37.22
N SER A 315 19.58 23.97 38.05
CA SER A 315 19.56 24.94 39.15
C SER A 315 19.41 26.39 38.69
N ILE A 316 19.92 26.72 37.50
CA ILE A 316 19.78 28.05 36.90
C ILE A 316 18.56 28.16 35.96
N LYS A 317 17.63 27.19 36.04
CA LYS A 317 16.37 27.14 35.26
C LYS A 317 16.56 27.14 33.73
N GLN A 318 17.75 26.76 33.25
CA GLN A 318 18.03 26.58 31.81
C GLN A 318 17.55 25.19 31.37
N TYR A 319 16.24 24.96 31.43
CA TYR A 319 15.64 23.63 31.25
C TYR A 319 15.99 22.96 29.92
N LYS A 320 16.23 23.72 28.84
CA LYS A 320 16.61 23.16 27.53
C LYS A 320 17.97 22.47 27.60
N ARG A 321 18.99 23.17 28.11
CA ARG A 321 20.33 22.63 28.29
C ARG A 321 20.37 21.54 29.36
N ALA A 322 19.58 21.70 30.41
CA ALA A 322 19.43 20.68 31.45
C ALA A 322 18.86 19.38 30.88
N ALA A 323 17.80 19.45 30.07
CA ALA A 323 17.18 18.28 29.45
C ALA A 323 18.17 17.52 28.56
N GLU A 324 18.89 18.22 27.68
CA GLU A 324 19.92 17.61 26.81
C GLU A 324 21.01 16.90 27.61
N ALA A 325 21.45 17.50 28.72
CA ALA A 325 22.45 16.92 29.59
C ALA A 325 21.90 15.73 30.42
N PHE A 326 20.65 15.80 30.91
CA PHE A 326 19.99 14.67 31.58
C PHE A 326 19.74 13.50 30.63
N GLU A 327 19.38 13.74 29.37
CA GLU A 327 19.27 12.70 28.34
C GLU A 327 20.61 11.98 28.12
N ARG A 328 21.72 12.73 28.01
CA ARG A 328 23.08 12.15 27.90
C ARG A 328 23.53 11.42 29.17
N ALA A 329 22.99 11.79 30.31
CA ALA A 329 23.20 11.09 31.57
C ALA A 329 22.25 9.89 31.76
N HIS A 330 21.40 9.57 30.77
CA HIS A 330 20.36 8.54 30.82
C HIS A 330 19.34 8.73 31.95
N ASN A 331 19.23 9.94 32.50
CA ASN A 331 18.21 10.29 33.50
C ASN A 331 16.96 10.81 32.79
N TYR A 332 16.18 9.87 32.24
CA TYR A 332 15.03 10.20 31.40
C TYR A 332 13.87 10.86 32.16
N GLU A 333 13.71 10.59 33.46
CA GLU A 333 12.63 11.18 34.26
C GLU A 333 12.81 12.69 34.48
N LEU A 334 14.02 13.12 34.85
CA LEU A 334 14.33 14.55 34.99
C LEU A 334 14.39 15.25 33.63
N ALA A 335 14.87 14.57 32.58
CA ALA A 335 14.81 15.09 31.22
C ALA A 335 13.34 15.32 30.78
N ALA A 336 12.46 14.35 31.03
CA ALA A 336 11.03 14.45 30.74
C ALA A 336 10.39 15.61 31.50
N SER A 337 10.72 15.76 32.79
CA SER A 337 10.26 16.88 33.62
C SER A 337 10.70 18.24 33.09
N CYS A 338 11.94 18.34 32.59
CA CYS A 338 12.44 19.56 31.94
C CYS A 338 11.68 19.86 30.65
N HIS A 339 11.49 18.87 29.78
CA HIS A 339 10.69 19.03 28.55
C HIS A 339 9.23 19.38 28.83
N ASN A 340 8.65 18.85 29.91
CA ASN A 340 7.29 19.18 30.34
C ASN A 340 7.19 20.65 30.79
N LYS A 341 8.17 21.14 31.57
CA LYS A 341 8.27 22.58 31.94
C LYS A 341 8.42 23.49 30.72
N LEU A 342 9.08 23.02 29.66
CA LEU A 342 9.21 23.70 28.38
C LEU A 342 7.97 23.58 27.48
N LYS A 343 6.89 22.91 27.93
CA LYS A 343 5.69 22.60 27.15
C LYS A 343 5.94 21.76 25.90
N GLN A 344 7.08 21.06 25.83
CA GLN A 344 7.41 20.12 24.76
C GLN A 344 6.81 18.74 25.09
N PHE A 345 5.48 18.67 25.08
CA PHE A 345 4.74 17.53 25.60
C PHE A 345 5.06 16.22 24.88
N ASP A 346 5.29 16.24 23.56
CA ASP A 346 5.62 15.01 22.79
C ASP A 346 6.89 14.34 23.30
N ARG A 347 7.97 15.12 23.44
CA ARG A 347 9.26 14.61 23.91
C ARG A 347 9.22 14.24 25.39
N ALA A 348 8.49 15.02 26.19
CA ALA A 348 8.28 14.69 27.60
C ALA A 348 7.54 13.35 27.76
N ALA A 349 6.48 13.10 26.99
CA ALA A 349 5.73 11.85 27.02
C ALA A 349 6.60 10.64 26.66
N ASP A 350 7.42 10.76 25.61
CA ASP A 350 8.34 9.71 25.17
C ASP A 350 9.40 9.38 26.23
N LEU A 351 9.93 10.40 26.89
CA LEU A 351 10.92 10.22 27.94
C LEU A 351 10.30 9.64 29.23
N PHE A 352 9.09 10.06 29.61
CA PHE A 352 8.34 9.42 30.71
C PHE A 352 8.02 7.96 30.41
N PHE A 353 7.65 7.65 29.17
CA PHE A 353 7.40 6.26 28.77
C PHE A 353 8.68 5.40 28.87
N ARG A 354 9.82 5.94 28.44
CA ARG A 354 11.13 5.28 28.55
C ARG A 354 11.62 5.13 29.98
N SER A 355 11.32 6.08 30.86
CA SER A 355 11.68 6.01 32.27
C SER A 355 10.79 5.06 33.08
N GLY A 356 9.76 4.47 32.47
CA GLY A 356 8.78 3.62 33.15
C GLY A 356 7.66 4.37 33.88
N ASN A 357 7.65 5.71 33.82
CA ASN A 357 6.54 6.50 34.36
C ASN A 357 5.38 6.55 33.35
N ILE A 358 4.69 5.40 33.22
CA ILE A 358 3.65 5.20 32.20
C ILE A 358 2.42 6.08 32.47
N ARG A 359 2.13 6.43 33.73
CA ARG A 359 0.98 7.26 34.09
C ARG A 359 1.10 8.67 33.52
N ASP A 360 2.24 9.33 33.74
CA ASP A 360 2.46 10.68 33.21
C ASP A 360 2.56 10.68 31.68
N ALA A 361 3.18 9.63 31.11
CA ALA A 361 3.20 9.43 29.66
C ALA A 361 1.78 9.29 29.08
N ALA A 362 0.90 8.50 29.71
CA ALA A 362 -0.49 8.31 29.28
C ALA A 362 -1.28 9.64 29.31
N GLN A 363 -1.15 10.44 30.37
CA GLN A 363 -1.81 11.74 30.47
C GLN A 363 -1.37 12.68 29.34
N LEU A 364 -0.07 12.72 29.04
CA LEU A 364 0.46 13.55 27.96
C LEU A 364 0.05 13.03 26.58
N TYR A 365 0.14 11.73 26.30
CA TYR A 365 -0.32 11.18 25.02
C TYR A 365 -1.82 11.39 24.79
N LYS A 366 -2.63 11.32 25.85
CA LYS A 366 -4.05 11.68 25.79
C LYS A 366 -4.27 13.14 25.41
N LYS A 367 -3.50 14.06 26.00
CA LYS A 367 -3.53 15.50 25.65
C LYS A 367 -3.10 15.76 24.20
N LEU A 368 -2.09 15.03 23.74
CA LEU A 368 -1.54 15.08 22.38
C LEU A 368 -2.41 14.38 21.34
N LYS A 369 -3.45 13.64 21.78
CA LYS A 369 -4.29 12.77 20.94
C LYS A 369 -3.48 11.70 20.18
N ASN A 370 -2.32 11.30 20.71
CA ASN A 370 -1.51 10.22 20.15
C ASN A 370 -2.07 8.88 20.64
N LYS A 371 -2.94 8.26 19.82
CA LYS A 371 -3.70 7.07 20.21
C LYS A 371 -2.84 5.83 20.33
N ASP A 372 -1.89 5.61 19.45
CA ASP A 372 -1.07 4.39 19.43
C ASP A 372 -0.19 4.26 20.68
N LYS A 373 0.48 5.36 21.05
CA LYS A 373 1.29 5.40 22.27
C LYS A 373 0.43 5.42 23.52
N LEU A 374 -0.75 6.05 23.49
CA LEU A 374 -1.71 5.98 24.58
C LEU A 374 -2.23 4.55 24.82
N LEU A 375 -2.54 3.82 23.74
CA LEU A 375 -2.94 2.41 23.81
C LEU A 375 -1.83 1.57 24.45
N SER A 376 -0.60 1.78 24.03
CA SER A 376 0.59 1.13 24.62
C SER A 376 0.73 1.41 26.12
N CYS A 377 0.42 2.63 26.56
CA CYS A 377 0.39 2.98 27.97
C CYS A 377 -0.72 2.24 28.72
N TYR A 378 -1.94 2.21 28.19
CA TYR A 378 -3.05 1.50 28.84
C TYR A 378 -2.77 0.01 29.00
N ILE A 379 -2.20 -0.64 27.98
CA ILE A 379 -1.79 -2.05 28.05
C ILE A 379 -0.74 -2.26 29.15
N LYS A 380 0.30 -1.42 29.22
CA LYS A 380 1.33 -1.50 30.27
C LYS A 380 0.81 -1.22 31.68
N LEU A 381 -0.29 -0.48 31.80
CA LEU A 381 -0.96 -0.20 33.06
C LEU A 381 -2.05 -1.24 33.39
N GLU A 382 -2.25 -2.25 32.53
CA GLU A 382 -3.34 -3.22 32.61
C GLU A 382 -4.75 -2.58 32.61
N ASP A 383 -4.86 -1.35 32.09
CA ASP A 383 -6.11 -0.61 31.93
C ASP A 383 -6.81 -1.01 30.63
N TYR A 384 -7.19 -2.29 30.54
CA TYR A 384 -7.77 -2.87 29.32
C TYR A 384 -9.14 -2.26 28.97
N TYR A 385 -9.87 -1.71 29.94
CA TYR A 385 -11.14 -1.06 29.68
C TYR A 385 -10.95 0.21 28.83
N ASN A 386 -10.02 1.10 29.22
CA ASN A 386 -9.73 2.30 28.43
C ASN A 386 -9.05 1.97 27.10
N ALA A 387 -8.25 0.90 27.03
CA ALA A 387 -7.73 0.36 25.78
C ALA A 387 -8.85 -0.08 24.82
N ALA A 388 -9.83 -0.85 25.33
CA ALA A 388 -10.97 -1.33 24.55
C ALA A 388 -11.86 -0.18 24.03
N ILE A 389 -12.13 0.83 24.88
CA ILE A 389 -12.88 2.02 24.46
C ILE A 389 -12.16 2.80 23.36
N LEU A 390 -10.83 2.87 23.41
CA LEU A 390 -10.04 3.56 22.39
C LEU A 390 -10.16 2.84 21.03
N CYS A 391 -9.99 1.51 21.01
CA CYS A 391 -10.18 0.69 19.80
C CYS A 391 -11.62 0.71 19.29
N GLU A 392 -12.62 0.71 20.18
CA GLU A 392 -14.04 0.83 19.82
C GLU A 392 -14.31 2.14 19.07
N LYS A 393 -13.76 3.26 19.54
CA LYS A 393 -13.91 4.58 18.87
C LYS A 393 -13.24 4.61 17.50
N ASP A 394 -12.13 3.89 17.34
CA ASP A 394 -11.39 3.78 16.08
C ASP A 394 -11.94 2.71 15.14
N LYS A 395 -13.04 2.05 15.54
CA LYS A 395 -13.71 0.98 14.79
C LYS A 395 -12.82 -0.26 14.58
N GLU A 396 -11.82 -0.45 15.42
CA GLU A 396 -11.01 -1.67 15.48
C GLU A 396 -11.70 -2.70 16.36
N ILE A 397 -12.73 -3.35 15.81
CA ILE A 397 -13.66 -4.22 16.55
C ILE A 397 -12.95 -5.40 17.21
N ASP A 398 -12.09 -6.12 16.48
CA ASP A 398 -11.42 -7.33 17.00
C ASP A 398 -10.52 -7.01 18.19
N LYS A 399 -9.77 -5.90 18.12
CA LYS A 399 -8.93 -5.45 19.25
C LYS A 399 -9.79 -5.02 20.43
N ALA A 400 -10.90 -4.32 20.19
CA ALA A 400 -11.82 -3.94 21.26
C ALA A 400 -12.41 -5.17 21.97
N ILE A 401 -12.82 -6.21 21.22
CA ILE A 401 -13.29 -7.48 21.79
C ILE A 401 -12.18 -8.13 22.64
N SER A 402 -10.96 -8.20 22.12
CA SER A 402 -9.81 -8.77 22.85
C SER A 402 -9.55 -8.05 24.16
N TYR A 403 -9.45 -6.71 24.15
CA TYR A 403 -9.18 -5.95 25.38
C TYR A 403 -10.36 -5.98 26.36
N PHE A 404 -11.60 -5.98 25.90
CA PHE A 404 -12.74 -6.20 26.80
C PHE A 404 -12.74 -7.61 27.41
N ARG A 405 -12.28 -8.62 26.66
CA ARG A 405 -12.11 -9.99 27.16
C ARG A 405 -11.03 -10.04 28.24
N ASP A 406 -9.88 -9.39 28.01
CA ASP A 406 -8.81 -9.28 29.01
C ASP A 406 -9.30 -8.53 30.26
N PHE A 407 -10.05 -7.44 30.09
CA PHE A 407 -10.69 -6.70 31.20
C PHE A 407 -11.65 -7.59 32.01
N ALA A 408 -12.50 -8.36 31.34
CA ALA A 408 -13.44 -9.28 31.98
C ALA A 408 -12.76 -10.47 32.67
N ARG A 409 -11.53 -10.82 32.28
CA ARG A 409 -10.74 -11.90 32.90
C ARG A 409 -10.10 -11.47 34.23
N ILE A 410 -9.88 -10.17 34.45
CA ILE A 410 -9.25 -9.65 35.68
C ILE A 410 -10.09 -9.95 36.93
N SER A 411 -11.40 -9.73 36.89
CA SER A 411 -12.28 -9.94 38.05
C SER A 411 -13.72 -10.25 37.65
N HIS A 412 -14.46 -10.86 38.59
CA HIS A 412 -15.88 -11.14 38.40
C HIS A 412 -16.71 -9.85 38.33
N GLU A 413 -16.33 -8.82 39.09
CA GLU A 413 -16.96 -7.49 39.06
C GLU A 413 -16.82 -6.83 37.69
N ASN A 414 -15.64 -6.92 37.05
CA ASN A 414 -15.42 -6.41 35.69
C ASN A 414 -16.30 -7.14 34.67
N ARG A 415 -16.41 -8.46 34.80
CA ARG A 415 -17.30 -9.26 33.96
C ARG A 415 -18.75 -8.83 34.11
N LYS A 416 -19.24 -8.67 35.34
CA LYS A 416 -20.60 -8.20 35.64
C LYS A 416 -20.86 -6.80 35.08
N MET A 417 -19.93 -5.86 35.28
CA MET A 417 -20.00 -4.51 34.71
C MET A 417 -20.12 -4.55 33.18
N LEU A 418 -19.34 -5.40 32.52
CA LEU A 418 -19.37 -5.53 31.06
C LEU A 418 -20.70 -6.13 30.57
N THR A 419 -21.29 -7.08 31.29
CA THR A 419 -22.63 -7.64 31.00
C THR A 419 -23.70 -6.56 31.10
N GLU A 420 -23.72 -5.79 32.20
CA GLU A 420 -24.69 -4.69 32.40
C GLU A 420 -24.56 -3.62 31.30
N GLU A 421 -23.32 -3.28 30.88
CA GLU A 421 -23.10 -2.41 29.73
C GLU A 421 -23.63 -3.00 28.42
N ALA A 422 -23.40 -4.29 28.18
CA ALA A 422 -23.85 -4.98 26.98
C ALA A 422 -25.37 -4.91 26.84
N GLU A 423 -26.11 -5.23 27.90
CA GLU A 423 -27.57 -5.17 27.96
C GLU A 423 -28.09 -3.73 27.79
N LYS A 424 -27.46 -2.76 28.46
CA LYS A 424 -27.80 -1.34 28.35
C LYS A 424 -27.66 -0.81 26.92
N TYR A 425 -26.69 -1.30 26.15
CA TYR A 425 -26.51 -0.89 24.75
C TYR A 425 -27.41 -1.65 23.78
N ALA A 426 -27.94 -2.82 24.15
CA ALA A 426 -28.79 -3.64 23.29
C ALA A 426 -30.10 -2.93 22.92
N THR A 427 -30.65 -2.12 23.83
CA THR A 427 -31.92 -1.38 23.65
C THR A 427 -31.76 -0.03 22.93
N LYS A 428 -30.54 0.35 22.56
CA LYS A 428 -30.21 1.67 21.98
C LYS A 428 -29.77 1.56 20.51
N ARG A 429 -29.67 2.72 19.82
CA ARG A 429 -29.05 2.82 18.48
C ARG A 429 -27.61 2.27 18.42
N SER A 430 -26.95 2.10 19.56
CA SER A 430 -25.58 1.61 19.70
C SER A 430 -25.44 0.08 19.79
N LYS A 431 -26.31 -0.69 19.09
CA LYS A 431 -26.27 -2.16 19.11
C LYS A 431 -24.89 -2.77 18.85
N LEU A 432 -24.04 -2.16 18.03
CA LEU A 432 -22.67 -2.67 17.78
C LEU A 432 -21.82 -2.70 19.06
N LYS A 433 -21.99 -1.71 19.96
CA LYS A 433 -21.27 -1.68 21.25
C LYS A 433 -21.70 -2.82 22.17
N SER A 434 -22.97 -3.20 22.08
CA SER A 434 -23.53 -4.35 22.80
C SER A 434 -22.90 -5.64 22.29
N ALA A 435 -22.87 -5.85 20.97
CA ALA A 435 -22.28 -7.04 20.35
C ALA A 435 -20.81 -7.25 20.72
N ILE A 436 -19.99 -6.18 20.72
CA ILE A 436 -18.58 -6.24 21.12
C ILE A 436 -18.42 -6.79 22.54
N ARG A 437 -19.28 -6.36 23.47
CA ARG A 437 -19.22 -6.77 24.87
C ARG A 437 -19.72 -8.19 25.06
N PHE A 438 -20.85 -8.56 24.43
CA PHE A 438 -21.33 -9.94 24.43
C PHE A 438 -20.30 -10.92 23.85
N SER A 439 -19.64 -10.55 22.75
CA SER A 439 -18.55 -11.34 22.15
C SER A 439 -17.34 -11.49 23.08
N ALA A 440 -16.93 -10.40 23.74
CA ALA A 440 -15.86 -10.43 24.74
C ALA A 440 -16.19 -11.36 25.93
N LEU A 441 -17.49 -11.47 26.27
CA LEU A 441 -18.03 -12.35 27.32
C LEU A 441 -18.30 -13.79 26.86
N SER A 442 -18.08 -14.10 25.57
CA SER A 442 -18.39 -15.39 24.92
C SER A 442 -19.88 -15.73 24.84
N MET A 443 -20.74 -14.71 24.81
CA MET A 443 -22.20 -14.83 24.63
C MET A 443 -22.58 -14.68 23.15
N TYR A 444 -22.13 -15.65 22.36
CA TYR A 444 -22.18 -15.59 20.88
C TYR A 444 -23.59 -15.68 20.30
N ASP A 445 -24.52 -16.30 21.02
CA ASP A 445 -25.95 -16.33 20.70
C ASP A 445 -26.56 -14.92 20.64
N GLN A 446 -26.04 -13.98 21.43
CA GLN A 446 -26.49 -12.60 21.48
C GLN A 446 -25.69 -11.69 20.54
N SER A 447 -24.37 -11.88 20.41
CA SER A 447 -23.53 -11.01 19.59
C SER A 447 -23.63 -11.31 18.09
N ALA A 448 -23.67 -12.58 17.67
CA ALA A 448 -23.57 -12.96 16.25
C ALA A 448 -24.70 -12.37 15.38
N PRO A 449 -25.99 -12.40 15.81
CA PRO A 449 -27.07 -11.78 15.04
C PRO A 449 -26.90 -10.27 14.89
N ILE A 450 -26.37 -9.60 15.91
CA ILE A 450 -26.13 -8.16 15.87
C ILE A 450 -24.96 -7.83 14.93
N PHE A 451 -23.87 -8.61 14.96
CA PHE A 451 -22.77 -8.44 14.01
C PHE A 451 -23.23 -8.63 12.57
N PHE A 452 -24.10 -9.61 12.32
CA PHE A 452 -24.73 -9.80 11.01
C PHE A 452 -25.56 -8.57 10.59
N GLU A 453 -26.44 -8.06 11.48
CA GLU A 453 -27.24 -6.84 11.24
C GLU A 453 -26.34 -5.63 10.92
N LYS A 454 -25.19 -5.53 11.58
CA LYS A 454 -24.21 -4.45 11.42
C LYS A 454 -23.17 -4.70 10.33
N ARG A 455 -23.38 -5.71 9.48
CA ARG A 455 -22.54 -6.05 8.32
C ARG A 455 -21.11 -6.44 8.68
N GLN A 456 -20.89 -6.91 9.92
CA GLN A 456 -19.62 -7.48 10.38
C GLN A 456 -19.61 -8.99 10.14
N TYR A 457 -19.76 -9.39 8.87
CA TYR A 457 -20.04 -10.78 8.48
C TYR A 457 -18.94 -11.77 8.86
N LYS A 458 -17.67 -11.35 8.89
CA LYS A 458 -16.55 -12.23 9.27
C LYS A 458 -16.61 -12.63 10.75
N ILE A 459 -16.86 -11.65 11.63
CA ILE A 459 -17.02 -11.90 13.07
C ILE A 459 -18.29 -12.73 13.31
N ALA A 460 -19.40 -12.36 12.66
CA ALA A 460 -20.65 -13.12 12.76
C ALA A 460 -20.48 -14.59 12.31
N LEU A 461 -19.74 -14.82 11.22
CA LEU A 461 -19.44 -16.17 10.72
C LEU A 461 -18.70 -17.01 11.75
N GLU A 462 -17.63 -16.49 12.34
CA GLU A 462 -16.85 -17.21 13.37
C GLU A 462 -17.69 -17.53 14.61
N GLU A 463 -18.52 -16.58 15.04
CA GLU A 463 -19.41 -16.77 16.19
C GLU A 463 -20.53 -17.78 15.89
N PHE A 464 -21.17 -17.71 14.71
CA PHE A 464 -22.18 -18.69 14.29
C PHE A 464 -21.61 -20.10 14.16
N ARG A 465 -20.38 -20.25 13.65
CA ARG A 465 -19.65 -21.53 13.63
C ARG A 465 -19.45 -22.07 15.04
N THR A 466 -19.10 -21.20 15.99
CA THR A 466 -18.86 -21.59 17.39
C THR A 466 -20.14 -22.12 18.06
N ILE A 467 -21.29 -21.50 17.78
CA ILE A 467 -22.59 -21.98 18.29
C ILE A 467 -23.27 -23.03 17.39
N LYS A 468 -22.56 -23.55 16.38
CA LYS A 468 -23.03 -24.57 15.42
C LYS A 468 -24.31 -24.18 14.66
N ASN A 469 -24.54 -22.88 14.45
CA ASN A 469 -25.62 -22.40 13.59
C ASN A 469 -25.13 -22.33 12.14
N HIS A 470 -25.05 -23.49 11.50
CA HIS A 470 -24.50 -23.65 10.14
C HIS A 470 -25.31 -22.89 9.07
N GLU A 471 -26.63 -22.74 9.25
CA GLU A 471 -27.47 -21.96 8.34
C GLU A 471 -27.08 -20.47 8.34
N ARG A 472 -26.97 -19.85 9.53
CA ARG A 472 -26.55 -18.46 9.66
C ARG A 472 -25.09 -18.25 9.28
N ALA A 473 -24.22 -19.23 9.52
CA ALA A 473 -22.84 -19.21 9.05
C ALA A 473 -22.79 -19.16 7.51
N ALA A 474 -23.54 -20.03 6.82
CA ALA A 474 -23.65 -20.00 5.37
C ALA A 474 -24.18 -18.65 4.85
N GLU A 475 -25.22 -18.08 5.49
CA GLU A 475 -25.70 -16.72 5.15
C GLU A 475 -24.59 -15.66 5.23
N CYS A 476 -23.69 -15.75 6.22
CA CYS A 476 -22.55 -14.84 6.32
C CYS A 476 -21.59 -15.02 5.15
N CYS A 477 -21.27 -16.26 4.78
CA CYS A 477 -20.42 -16.61 3.64
C CYS A 477 -20.99 -16.02 2.32
N ILE A 478 -22.31 -16.12 2.11
CA ILE A 478 -22.98 -15.52 0.96
C ILE A 478 -22.81 -13.99 0.96
N LYS A 479 -22.98 -13.33 2.11
CA LYS A 479 -22.82 -11.86 2.19
C LYS A 479 -21.40 -11.39 1.92
N ILE A 480 -20.38 -12.21 2.18
CA ILE A 480 -18.98 -11.95 1.80
C ILE A 480 -18.62 -12.51 0.41
N LYS A 481 -19.58 -13.12 -0.30
CA LYS A 481 -19.45 -13.70 -1.65
C LYS A 481 -18.50 -14.90 -1.72
N ASP A 482 -18.43 -15.66 -0.65
CA ASP A 482 -17.71 -16.93 -0.58
C ASP A 482 -18.72 -18.09 -0.65
N TYR A 483 -19.23 -18.33 -1.86
CA TYR A 483 -20.27 -19.33 -2.09
C TYR A 483 -19.79 -20.77 -1.88
N TYR A 484 -18.49 -21.03 -2.06
CA TYR A 484 -17.90 -22.33 -1.76
C TYR A 484 -17.95 -22.63 -0.26
N GLU A 485 -17.50 -21.70 0.58
CA GLU A 485 -17.62 -21.86 2.03
C GLU A 485 -19.08 -21.86 2.49
N ALA A 486 -19.97 -21.14 1.80
CA ALA A 486 -21.41 -21.20 2.08
C ALA A 486 -21.97 -22.61 1.86
N ALA A 487 -21.63 -23.25 0.73
CA ALA A 487 -22.00 -24.63 0.45
C ALA A 487 -21.49 -25.58 1.53
N LEU A 488 -20.21 -25.51 1.89
CA LEU A 488 -19.62 -26.37 2.92
C LEU A 488 -20.22 -26.17 4.31
N GLU A 489 -20.59 -24.95 4.69
CA GLU A 489 -21.30 -24.73 5.94
C GLU A 489 -22.74 -25.27 5.86
N TYR A 490 -23.45 -25.01 4.77
CA TYR A 490 -24.84 -25.45 4.64
C TYR A 490 -24.98 -26.98 4.54
N GLU A 491 -23.98 -27.68 3.99
CA GLU A 491 -23.90 -29.16 4.02
C GLU A 491 -23.95 -29.74 5.44
N LYS A 492 -23.45 -29.00 6.44
CA LYS A 492 -23.47 -29.39 7.86
C LYS A 492 -24.80 -29.10 8.55
N SER A 493 -25.77 -28.49 7.86
CA SER A 493 -27.11 -28.25 8.41
C SER A 493 -27.91 -29.54 8.57
N ASP A 494 -28.85 -29.53 9.51
CA ASP A 494 -29.77 -30.64 9.80
C ASP A 494 -31.02 -30.61 8.91
N ARG A 495 -31.07 -29.71 7.92
CA ARG A 495 -32.17 -29.57 6.95
C ARG A 495 -32.22 -30.78 6.01
N THR A 496 -33.41 -31.34 5.80
CA THR A 496 -33.63 -32.49 4.92
C THR A 496 -33.58 -32.10 3.43
N ASP A 497 -33.94 -30.86 3.11
CA ASP A 497 -33.98 -30.28 1.77
C ASP A 497 -32.68 -29.55 1.37
N LYS A 498 -31.61 -29.66 2.17
CA LYS A 498 -30.40 -28.84 2.04
C LYS A 498 -29.68 -28.96 0.70
N TRP A 499 -29.78 -30.11 0.05
CA TRP A 499 -28.95 -30.43 -1.12
C TRP A 499 -29.23 -29.53 -2.32
N GLY A 500 -30.48 -29.09 -2.52
CA GLY A 500 -30.82 -28.13 -3.57
C GLY A 500 -30.16 -26.76 -3.30
N THR A 501 -30.17 -26.29 -2.07
CA THR A 501 -29.50 -25.04 -1.69
C THR A 501 -27.97 -25.14 -1.78
N VAL A 502 -27.40 -26.31 -1.46
CA VAL A 502 -25.96 -26.56 -1.66
C VAL A 502 -25.62 -26.54 -3.15
N GLU A 503 -26.45 -27.15 -4.00
CA GLU A 503 -26.31 -27.10 -5.45
C GLU A 503 -26.27 -25.66 -5.96
N GLU A 504 -27.27 -24.84 -5.61
CA GLU A 504 -27.34 -23.42 -5.96
C GLU A 504 -26.08 -22.64 -5.53
N PHE A 505 -25.55 -22.89 -4.33
CA PHE A 505 -24.33 -22.25 -3.86
C PHE A 505 -23.08 -22.69 -4.65
N LEU A 506 -23.00 -23.96 -5.05
CA LEU A 506 -21.90 -24.45 -5.86
C LEU A 506 -21.99 -23.96 -7.31
N GLU A 507 -23.20 -23.82 -7.87
CA GLU A 507 -23.43 -23.19 -9.17
C GLU A 507 -22.97 -21.73 -9.15
N GLU A 508 -23.40 -20.94 -8.15
CA GLU A 508 -22.99 -19.54 -8.00
C GLU A 508 -21.47 -19.39 -7.74
N TYR A 509 -20.84 -20.41 -7.15
CA TYR A 509 -19.38 -20.48 -7.04
C TYR A 509 -18.71 -20.67 -8.40
N ILE A 510 -19.27 -21.49 -9.29
CA ILE A 510 -18.74 -21.72 -10.65
C ILE A 510 -18.99 -20.48 -11.53
N ASP A 511 -20.22 -19.93 -11.50
CA ASP A 511 -20.73 -18.83 -12.31
C ASP A 511 -20.82 -17.50 -11.55
N LEU A 512 -19.73 -17.15 -10.87
CA LEU A 512 -19.71 -15.94 -10.05
C LEU A 512 -19.86 -14.68 -10.91
N TYR A 513 -20.99 -13.96 -10.76
CA TYR A 513 -21.40 -12.82 -11.58
C TYR A 513 -21.72 -13.15 -13.05
N GLY A 514 -22.10 -14.39 -13.34
CA GLY A 514 -22.39 -14.84 -14.70
C GLY A 514 -21.15 -15.13 -15.55
N GLU A 515 -19.97 -15.22 -14.94
CA GLU A 515 -18.73 -15.63 -15.59
C GLU A 515 -18.33 -17.05 -15.18
N TYR A 516 -18.44 -17.99 -16.12
CA TYR A 516 -18.09 -19.38 -15.91
C TYR A 516 -16.60 -19.60 -15.67
N SER A 517 -16.26 -20.20 -14.52
CA SER A 517 -14.90 -20.54 -14.16
C SER A 517 -14.60 -22.04 -14.31
N LYS A 518 -13.98 -22.42 -15.44
CA LYS A 518 -13.51 -23.79 -15.68
C LYS A 518 -12.62 -24.32 -14.55
N LYS A 519 -11.74 -23.47 -13.99
CA LYS A 519 -10.86 -23.86 -12.87
C LYS A 519 -11.64 -24.26 -11.60
N ARG A 520 -12.76 -23.59 -11.32
CA ARG A 520 -13.63 -23.89 -10.17
C ARG A 520 -14.44 -25.14 -10.42
N ALA A 521 -14.98 -25.30 -11.63
CA ALA A 521 -15.63 -26.54 -12.05
C ALA A 521 -14.67 -27.75 -11.96
N ASP A 522 -13.43 -27.64 -12.46
CA ASP A 522 -12.41 -28.69 -12.37
C ASP A 522 -12.05 -29.04 -10.91
N LYS A 523 -12.06 -28.05 -10.01
CA LYS A 523 -11.86 -28.27 -8.56
C LYS A 523 -13.03 -29.08 -8.00
N LEU A 524 -14.26 -28.66 -8.25
CA LEU A 524 -15.45 -29.38 -7.78
C LEU A 524 -15.54 -30.79 -8.37
N PHE A 525 -15.12 -31.00 -9.61
CA PHE A 525 -15.07 -32.32 -10.23
C PHE A 525 -14.13 -33.26 -9.48
N LYS A 526 -12.91 -32.79 -9.15
CA LYS A 526 -11.95 -33.59 -8.37
C LYS A 526 -12.46 -33.91 -6.96
N GLU A 527 -13.12 -32.95 -6.33
CA GLU A 527 -13.76 -33.16 -5.03
C GLU A 527 -14.89 -34.18 -5.14
N ALA A 528 -15.74 -34.06 -6.15
CA ALA A 528 -16.82 -35.00 -6.43
C ALA A 528 -16.28 -36.42 -6.67
N GLU A 529 -15.22 -36.59 -7.46
CA GLU A 529 -14.57 -37.90 -7.67
C GLU A 529 -14.04 -38.48 -6.37
N SER A 530 -13.41 -37.66 -5.51
CA SER A 530 -12.93 -38.11 -4.20
C SER A 530 -14.08 -38.55 -3.30
N LEU A 531 -15.17 -37.78 -3.26
CA LEU A 531 -16.35 -38.08 -2.46
C LEU A 531 -17.06 -39.34 -2.97
N PHE A 532 -17.18 -39.48 -4.28
CA PHE A 532 -17.78 -40.63 -4.93
C PHE A 532 -17.01 -41.91 -4.61
N ASN A 533 -15.69 -41.90 -4.79
CA ASN A 533 -14.84 -43.04 -4.47
C ASN A 533 -14.78 -43.34 -2.96
N GLY A 534 -15.03 -42.33 -2.12
CA GLY A 534 -15.16 -42.46 -0.66
C GLY A 534 -16.54 -42.93 -0.17
N GLY A 535 -17.53 -43.10 -1.06
CA GLY A 535 -18.88 -43.54 -0.73
C GLY A 535 -19.83 -42.43 -0.28
N SER A 536 -19.42 -41.16 -0.31
CA SER A 536 -20.27 -40.00 0.01
C SER A 536 -21.04 -39.55 -1.23
N TYR A 537 -21.92 -40.42 -1.74
CA TYR A 537 -22.63 -40.22 -3.00
C TYR A 537 -23.53 -38.98 -3.01
N GLU A 538 -24.12 -38.60 -1.86
CA GLU A 538 -24.94 -37.39 -1.71
C GLU A 538 -24.13 -36.10 -1.93
N ASN A 539 -22.94 -36.00 -1.33
CA ASN A 539 -22.07 -34.85 -1.54
C ASN A 539 -21.50 -34.85 -2.96
N ALA A 540 -21.23 -36.02 -3.54
CA ALA A 540 -20.69 -36.15 -4.89
C ALA A 540 -21.72 -35.71 -5.94
N ILE A 541 -22.97 -36.22 -5.85
CA ILE A 541 -24.00 -35.94 -6.86
C ILE A 541 -24.33 -34.45 -6.96
N VAL A 542 -24.41 -33.75 -5.82
CA VAL A 542 -24.68 -32.31 -5.80
C VAL A 542 -23.59 -31.51 -6.51
N ARG A 543 -22.31 -31.92 -6.38
CA ARG A 543 -21.19 -31.30 -7.12
C ARG A 543 -21.25 -31.65 -8.61
N TYR A 544 -21.57 -32.88 -8.98
CA TYR A 544 -21.72 -33.25 -10.39
C TYR A 544 -22.89 -32.52 -11.06
N LYS A 545 -24.00 -32.32 -10.35
CA LYS A 545 -25.14 -31.52 -10.81
C LYS A 545 -24.73 -30.06 -11.06
N ALA A 546 -24.10 -29.42 -10.07
CA ALA A 546 -23.64 -28.03 -10.21
C ALA A 546 -22.66 -27.82 -11.39
N ILE A 547 -21.86 -28.84 -11.75
CA ILE A 547 -20.93 -28.77 -12.90
C ILE A 547 -21.61 -29.14 -14.23
N GLY A 548 -22.76 -29.83 -14.17
CA GLY A 548 -23.42 -30.41 -15.34
C GLY A 548 -22.63 -31.59 -15.92
N TYR A 549 -22.36 -32.63 -15.12
CA TYR A 549 -21.64 -33.85 -15.56
C TYR A 549 -22.54 -35.11 -15.53
N PRO A 550 -23.34 -35.36 -16.59
CA PRO A 550 -24.43 -36.34 -16.56
C PRO A 550 -24.00 -37.78 -16.27
N ASP A 551 -22.86 -38.23 -16.80
CA ASP A 551 -22.38 -39.61 -16.63
C ASP A 551 -22.18 -39.97 -15.14
N ARG A 552 -21.61 -39.04 -14.36
CA ARG A 552 -21.41 -39.27 -12.92
C ARG A 552 -22.65 -39.01 -12.09
N ILE A 553 -23.57 -38.18 -12.57
CA ILE A 553 -24.89 -38.03 -11.94
C ILE A 553 -25.62 -39.37 -12.04
N TYR A 554 -25.59 -40.01 -13.22
CA TYR A 554 -26.12 -41.35 -13.44
C TYR A 554 -25.48 -42.40 -12.53
N ASP A 555 -24.14 -42.47 -12.50
CA ASP A 555 -23.40 -43.39 -11.63
C ASP A 555 -23.75 -43.19 -10.15
N SER A 556 -23.98 -41.95 -9.73
CA SER A 556 -24.34 -41.60 -8.34
C SER A 556 -25.75 -42.07 -8.01
N TYR A 557 -26.72 -41.84 -8.89
CA TYR A 557 -28.08 -42.34 -8.71
C TYR A 557 -28.18 -43.87 -8.71
N LEU A 558 -27.26 -44.59 -9.36
CA LEU A 558 -27.19 -46.06 -9.24
C LEU A 558 -26.75 -46.53 -7.84
N LYS A 559 -26.11 -45.65 -7.06
CA LYS A 559 -25.64 -45.94 -5.69
C LYS A 559 -26.57 -45.38 -4.61
N LEU A 560 -27.54 -44.56 -4.97
CA LEU A 560 -28.49 -43.89 -4.08
C LEU A 560 -29.89 -44.52 -4.20
N ASP A 561 -30.63 -44.53 -3.11
CA ASP A 561 -32.04 -44.96 -3.06
C ASP A 561 -32.99 -43.77 -3.31
N ARG A 562 -32.78 -43.08 -4.45
CA ARG A 562 -33.54 -41.88 -4.87
C ARG A 562 -34.07 -42.02 -6.29
N ASP A 563 -34.77 -43.12 -6.56
CA ASP A 563 -35.19 -43.53 -7.90
C ASP A 563 -36.08 -42.50 -8.62
N GLU A 564 -37.12 -42.02 -7.95
CA GLU A 564 -38.05 -41.05 -8.53
C GLU A 564 -37.34 -39.76 -8.94
N GLU A 565 -36.40 -39.28 -8.13
CA GLU A 565 -35.62 -38.11 -8.45
C GLU A 565 -34.66 -38.35 -9.61
N ALA A 566 -33.99 -39.52 -9.64
CA ALA A 566 -33.13 -39.89 -10.76
C ALA A 566 -33.91 -39.89 -12.07
N LEU A 567 -35.10 -40.52 -12.06
CA LEU A 567 -35.98 -40.62 -13.22
C LEU A 567 -36.54 -39.26 -13.64
N ALA A 568 -36.93 -38.42 -12.68
CA ALA A 568 -37.33 -37.04 -12.95
C ALA A 568 -36.20 -36.26 -13.61
N TYR A 569 -34.98 -36.35 -13.08
CA TYR A 569 -33.80 -35.68 -13.61
C TYR A 569 -33.51 -36.11 -15.06
N PHE A 570 -33.53 -37.42 -15.34
CA PHE A 570 -33.26 -37.92 -16.70
C PHE A 570 -34.34 -37.47 -17.69
N LEU A 571 -35.62 -37.55 -17.33
CA LEU A 571 -36.72 -37.13 -18.21
C LEU A 571 -36.72 -35.60 -18.42
N ASP A 572 -36.43 -34.81 -17.39
CA ASP A 572 -36.35 -33.34 -17.50
C ASP A 572 -35.17 -32.88 -18.34
N SER A 573 -34.09 -33.67 -18.34
CA SER A 573 -32.87 -33.40 -19.12
C SER A 573 -32.89 -34.01 -20.52
N ASN A 574 -34.01 -34.61 -20.96
CA ASN A 574 -34.15 -35.37 -22.22
C ASN A 574 -33.13 -36.52 -22.36
N MET A 575 -32.73 -37.14 -21.25
CA MET A 575 -31.82 -38.29 -21.19
C MET A 575 -32.59 -39.61 -21.17
N ASP A 576 -33.51 -39.80 -22.12
CA ASP A 576 -34.42 -40.95 -22.15
C ASP A 576 -33.67 -42.29 -22.21
N ASP A 577 -32.56 -42.35 -22.95
CA ASP A 577 -31.73 -43.55 -23.04
C ASP A 577 -31.12 -43.94 -21.69
N SER A 578 -30.65 -42.95 -20.92
CA SER A 578 -30.15 -43.17 -19.57
C SER A 578 -31.27 -43.58 -18.62
N ALA A 579 -32.48 -43.01 -18.75
CA ALA A 579 -33.63 -43.45 -17.96
C ALA A 579 -33.98 -44.91 -18.26
N ILE A 580 -34.03 -45.32 -19.53
CA ILE A 580 -34.28 -46.72 -19.93
C ILE A 580 -33.19 -47.64 -19.36
N GLU A 581 -31.91 -47.27 -19.50
CA GLU A 581 -30.80 -48.06 -18.98
C GLU A 581 -30.82 -48.15 -17.45
N TYR A 582 -31.19 -47.06 -16.76
CA TYR A 582 -31.38 -47.05 -15.31
C TYR A 582 -32.45 -48.06 -14.89
N LEU A 583 -33.59 -48.05 -15.59
CA LEU A 583 -34.69 -48.99 -15.35
C LEU A 583 -34.30 -50.44 -15.61
N ASP A 584 -33.41 -50.70 -16.56
CA ASP A 584 -32.97 -52.05 -16.90
C ASP A 584 -31.86 -52.58 -15.97
N ARG A 585 -30.99 -51.70 -15.46
CA ARG A 585 -29.88 -52.09 -14.58
C ARG A 585 -30.28 -52.20 -13.12
N LYS A 586 -31.14 -51.32 -12.62
CA LYS A 586 -31.52 -51.29 -11.20
C LYS A 586 -32.67 -52.26 -10.95
N LYS A 587 -32.46 -53.24 -10.06
CA LYS A 587 -33.40 -54.35 -9.84
C LYS A 587 -34.63 -53.98 -9.01
N ASP A 588 -34.44 -53.15 -7.99
CA ASP A 588 -35.45 -52.82 -6.98
C ASP A 588 -35.81 -51.35 -7.05
N ILE A 589 -36.52 -50.96 -8.12
CA ILE A 589 -36.88 -49.56 -8.39
C ILE A 589 -38.12 -49.17 -7.60
N GLU A 590 -38.02 -48.17 -6.73
CA GLU A 590 -39.15 -47.60 -5.99
C GLU A 590 -39.81 -46.47 -6.77
N VAL A 591 -41.10 -46.65 -7.06
CA VAL A 591 -41.94 -45.69 -7.80
C VAL A 591 -43.30 -45.68 -7.14
N SER A 592 -43.78 -44.49 -6.81
CA SER A 592 -45.08 -44.25 -6.20
C SER A 592 -46.16 -43.88 -7.23
N PRO A 593 -47.45 -44.11 -6.90
CA PRO A 593 -48.56 -43.59 -7.69
C PRO A 593 -48.57 -42.05 -7.79
N ASP A 594 -48.04 -41.33 -6.80
CA ASP A 594 -47.92 -39.87 -6.81
C ASP A 594 -46.90 -39.38 -7.84
N PHE A 595 -45.75 -40.04 -7.91
CA PHE A 595 -44.76 -39.75 -8.93
C PHE A 595 -45.31 -39.99 -10.34
N MET A 596 -46.02 -41.09 -10.56
CA MET A 596 -46.66 -41.37 -11.86
C MET A 596 -47.72 -40.32 -12.21
N ARG A 597 -48.54 -39.87 -11.26
CA ARG A 597 -49.45 -38.72 -11.46
C ARG A 597 -48.70 -37.46 -11.89
N SER A 598 -47.56 -37.18 -11.26
CA SER A 598 -46.76 -36.00 -11.58
C SER A 598 -46.25 -36.06 -13.03
N LEU A 599 -45.80 -37.23 -13.49
CA LEU A 599 -45.37 -37.45 -14.86
C LEU A 599 -46.55 -37.32 -15.84
N ILE A 600 -47.70 -37.90 -15.52
CA ILE A 600 -48.92 -37.74 -16.34
C ILE A 600 -49.30 -36.27 -16.43
N SER A 601 -49.30 -35.53 -15.33
CA SER A 601 -49.67 -34.11 -15.37
C SER A 601 -48.66 -33.27 -16.14
N LYS A 602 -47.36 -33.55 -16.02
CA LYS A 602 -46.29 -32.79 -16.66
C LYS A 602 -46.20 -33.05 -18.16
N TYR A 603 -46.23 -34.31 -18.56
CA TYR A 603 -46.04 -34.71 -19.95
C TYR A 603 -47.38 -34.91 -20.69
N GLY A 604 -48.48 -35.10 -19.98
CA GLY A 604 -49.82 -35.43 -20.51
C GLY A 604 -50.34 -34.51 -21.60
N ALA A 605 -50.20 -33.20 -21.42
CA ALA A 605 -50.66 -32.21 -22.39
C ALA A 605 -49.89 -32.23 -23.73
N SER A 606 -48.71 -32.86 -23.76
CA SER A 606 -47.86 -33.01 -24.96
C SER A 606 -48.07 -34.33 -25.70
N TRP A 607 -48.99 -35.18 -25.21
CA TRP A 607 -49.25 -36.49 -25.78
C TRP A 607 -50.14 -36.36 -27.02
N GLY A 608 -49.51 -36.49 -28.18
CA GLY A 608 -50.18 -36.63 -29.47
C GLY A 608 -50.36 -38.10 -29.83
N TRP A 609 -49.64 -38.55 -30.85
CA TRP A 609 -49.55 -39.97 -31.20
C TRP A 609 -48.48 -40.69 -30.36
N TYR A 610 -48.75 -41.93 -29.97
CA TYR A 610 -47.71 -42.84 -29.49
C TYR A 610 -47.00 -43.42 -30.73
N GLY A 611 -45.69 -43.19 -30.90
CA GLY A 611 -44.97 -43.64 -32.09
C GLY A 611 -43.45 -43.40 -32.10
N LYS A 612 -42.83 -43.63 -33.26
CA LYS A 612 -41.37 -43.60 -33.47
C LYS A 612 -40.72 -42.31 -32.94
N GLY A 613 -39.74 -42.46 -32.05
CA GLY A 613 -38.93 -41.35 -31.50
C GLY A 613 -39.39 -40.80 -30.14
N ARG A 614 -40.38 -41.41 -29.50
CA ARG A 614 -40.90 -41.03 -28.17
C ARG A 614 -40.42 -41.98 -27.05
N LYS A 615 -39.11 -41.97 -26.79
CA LYS A 615 -38.50 -42.82 -25.76
C LYS A 615 -38.95 -42.44 -24.34
N ASP A 616 -39.27 -41.18 -24.11
CA ASP A 616 -39.96 -40.67 -22.92
C ASP A 616 -41.21 -41.51 -22.57
N LEU A 617 -42.04 -41.84 -23.57
CA LEU A 617 -43.23 -42.67 -23.37
C LEU A 617 -42.89 -44.12 -23.05
N ASP A 618 -41.78 -44.64 -23.59
CA ASP A 618 -41.31 -45.99 -23.30
C ASP A 618 -40.80 -46.09 -21.84
N VAL A 619 -40.14 -45.04 -21.33
CA VAL A 619 -39.78 -44.92 -19.91
C VAL A 619 -41.04 -44.95 -19.05
N ILE A 620 -42.02 -44.09 -19.33
CA ILE A 620 -43.29 -44.03 -18.59
C ILE A 620 -44.02 -45.38 -18.63
N THR A 621 -44.01 -46.06 -19.77
CA THR A 621 -44.61 -47.39 -19.95
C THR A 621 -43.91 -48.46 -19.11
N LYS A 622 -42.56 -48.45 -19.07
CA LYS A 622 -41.80 -49.34 -18.18
C LYS A 622 -42.10 -49.04 -16.71
N LEU A 623 -42.19 -47.76 -16.33
CA LEU A 623 -42.54 -47.35 -14.97
C LEU A 623 -43.93 -47.84 -14.56
N PHE A 624 -44.95 -47.68 -15.42
CA PHE A 624 -46.27 -48.25 -15.17
C PHE A 624 -46.23 -49.78 -15.07
N SER A 625 -45.39 -50.45 -15.86
CA SER A 625 -45.23 -51.90 -15.77
C SER A 625 -44.60 -52.33 -14.43
N ILE A 626 -43.65 -51.57 -13.91
CA ILE A 626 -43.06 -51.78 -12.58
C ILE A 626 -44.10 -51.51 -11.49
N LEU A 627 -44.80 -50.38 -11.58
CA LEU A 627 -45.83 -49.98 -10.63
C LEU A 627 -46.96 -51.01 -10.59
N LEU A 628 -47.47 -51.45 -11.74
CA LEU A 628 -48.53 -52.46 -11.85
C LEU A 628 -48.12 -53.83 -11.27
N LYS A 629 -46.84 -54.20 -11.37
CA LYS A 629 -46.32 -55.43 -10.74
C LYS A 629 -46.30 -55.32 -9.22
N LYS A 630 -46.03 -54.14 -8.67
CA LYS A 630 -46.00 -53.89 -7.21
C LYS A 630 -47.38 -53.65 -6.62
N HIS A 631 -48.22 -52.89 -7.32
CA HIS A 631 -49.53 -52.41 -6.88
C HIS A 631 -50.58 -52.68 -7.97
N LYS A 632 -51.42 -53.70 -7.76
CA LYS A 632 -52.59 -54.01 -8.61
C LYS A 632 -53.87 -53.37 -8.05
N ASP A 633 -53.77 -52.15 -7.55
CA ASP A 633 -54.91 -51.42 -6.99
C ASP A 633 -55.65 -50.61 -8.07
N LYS A 634 -56.85 -50.15 -7.71
CA LYS A 634 -57.71 -49.38 -8.61
C LYS A 634 -57.03 -48.06 -9.03
N GLU A 635 -56.30 -47.42 -8.12
CA GLU A 635 -55.62 -46.15 -8.37
C GLU A 635 -54.55 -46.27 -9.47
N THR A 636 -53.72 -47.32 -9.43
CA THR A 636 -52.73 -47.58 -10.47
C THR A 636 -53.38 -47.88 -11.81
N LEU A 637 -54.46 -48.68 -11.82
CA LEU A 637 -55.20 -48.98 -13.04
C LEU A 637 -55.87 -47.73 -13.63
N ASP A 638 -56.48 -46.87 -12.81
CA ASP A 638 -57.11 -45.63 -13.26
C ASP A 638 -56.07 -44.68 -13.88
N GLN A 639 -54.85 -44.61 -13.34
CA GLN A 639 -53.74 -43.86 -13.94
C GLN A 639 -53.26 -44.45 -15.26
N ILE A 640 -53.13 -45.77 -15.35
CA ILE A 640 -52.79 -46.47 -16.61
C ILE A 640 -53.88 -46.21 -17.66
N ASN A 641 -55.16 -46.22 -17.27
CA ASN A 641 -56.28 -45.88 -18.14
C ASN A 641 -56.13 -44.46 -18.67
N GLN A 642 -55.88 -43.49 -17.79
CA GLN A 642 -55.67 -42.10 -18.16
C GLN A 642 -54.51 -41.94 -19.15
N PHE A 643 -53.38 -42.60 -18.88
CA PHE A 643 -52.22 -42.63 -19.77
C PHE A 643 -52.56 -43.20 -21.14
N LEU A 644 -53.05 -44.45 -21.19
CA LEU A 644 -53.29 -45.15 -22.45
C LEU A 644 -54.44 -44.54 -23.27
N SER A 645 -55.49 -44.02 -22.61
CA SER A 645 -56.62 -43.36 -23.26
C SER A 645 -56.26 -42.00 -23.85
N SER A 646 -55.16 -41.39 -23.41
CA SER A 646 -54.65 -40.15 -24.01
C SER A 646 -54.14 -40.32 -25.44
N PHE A 647 -53.91 -41.57 -25.89
CA PHE A 647 -53.44 -41.87 -27.23
C PHE A 647 -54.59 -42.38 -28.11
N PRO A 648 -55.22 -41.50 -28.94
CA PRO A 648 -56.32 -41.92 -29.81
C PRO A 648 -55.87 -42.90 -30.90
N HIS A 649 -54.60 -42.80 -31.32
CA HIS A 649 -53.99 -43.61 -32.37
C HIS A 649 -52.53 -43.97 -32.05
N PHE A 650 -52.17 -45.22 -32.34
CA PHE A 650 -50.82 -45.76 -32.21
C PHE A 650 -50.16 -45.87 -33.59
N PHE A 651 -49.00 -45.23 -33.79
CA PHE A 651 -48.31 -45.15 -35.08
C PHE A 651 -46.90 -45.74 -35.00
N PHE A 652 -46.75 -46.99 -35.42
CA PHE A 652 -45.49 -47.71 -35.41
C PHE A 652 -45.09 -48.20 -36.81
N GLY A 653 -43.78 -48.16 -37.08
CA GLY A 653 -43.16 -48.93 -38.17
C GLY A 653 -42.80 -50.33 -37.66
N ASP A 654 -41.64 -50.86 -38.06
CA ASP A 654 -41.18 -52.17 -37.59
C ASP A 654 -40.80 -52.20 -36.09
N ASP A 655 -40.53 -51.03 -35.50
CA ASP A 655 -40.15 -50.86 -34.09
C ASP A 655 -41.39 -50.67 -33.20
N PHE A 656 -41.93 -51.78 -32.68
CA PHE A 656 -42.97 -51.76 -31.64
C PHE A 656 -42.32 -51.92 -30.25
N PRO A 657 -42.61 -51.02 -29.29
CA PRO A 657 -42.09 -51.16 -27.93
C PRO A 657 -42.79 -52.32 -27.22
N GLU A 658 -42.03 -53.39 -26.95
CA GLU A 658 -42.51 -54.55 -26.17
C GLU A 658 -43.13 -54.16 -24.81
N PRO A 659 -42.55 -53.22 -24.02
CA PRO A 659 -43.14 -52.81 -22.76
C PRO A 659 -44.57 -52.25 -22.89
N LEU A 660 -44.89 -51.59 -24.01
CA LEU A 660 -46.25 -51.06 -24.24
C LEU A 660 -47.24 -52.19 -24.50
N LEU A 661 -46.83 -53.16 -25.31
CA LEU A 661 -47.67 -54.31 -25.63
C LEU A 661 -47.96 -55.13 -24.38
N ASP A 662 -46.93 -55.35 -23.55
CA ASP A 662 -47.07 -56.02 -22.27
C ASP A 662 -47.96 -55.23 -21.31
N LEU A 663 -47.75 -53.91 -21.16
CA LEU A 663 -48.55 -53.06 -20.28
C LEU A 663 -50.03 -53.05 -20.70
N VAL A 664 -50.31 -52.82 -21.98
CA VAL A 664 -51.69 -52.76 -22.51
C VAL A 664 -52.40 -54.10 -22.32
N LEU A 665 -51.68 -55.22 -22.44
CA LEU A 665 -52.24 -56.56 -22.24
C LEU A 665 -52.43 -56.89 -20.75
N GLU A 666 -51.44 -56.59 -19.90
CA GLU A 666 -51.51 -56.84 -18.46
C GLU A 666 -52.55 -55.96 -17.76
N ALA A 667 -52.66 -54.69 -18.15
CA ALA A 667 -53.70 -53.78 -17.68
C ALA A 667 -55.08 -54.04 -18.32
N LYS A 668 -55.17 -54.99 -19.27
CA LYS A 668 -56.39 -55.30 -20.03
C LYS A 668 -57.06 -54.07 -20.65
N HIS A 669 -56.26 -53.17 -21.21
CA HIS A 669 -56.79 -51.95 -21.81
C HIS A 669 -57.35 -52.21 -23.22
N TYR A 670 -58.55 -52.77 -23.29
CA TYR A 670 -59.16 -53.32 -24.53
C TYR A 670 -59.24 -52.30 -25.67
N ASN A 671 -59.56 -51.04 -25.36
CA ASN A 671 -59.57 -49.96 -26.33
C ASN A 671 -58.21 -49.76 -27.02
N SER A 672 -57.11 -49.85 -26.28
CA SER A 672 -55.76 -49.70 -26.85
C SER A 672 -55.32 -50.96 -27.58
N ILE A 673 -55.66 -52.15 -27.08
CA ILE A 673 -55.48 -53.41 -27.79
C ILE A 673 -56.16 -53.32 -29.17
N LEU A 674 -57.40 -52.86 -29.21
CA LEU A 674 -58.16 -52.72 -30.45
C LEU A 674 -57.53 -51.72 -31.41
N GLU A 675 -57.11 -50.54 -30.92
CA GLU A 675 -56.45 -49.53 -31.77
C GLU A 675 -55.10 -50.03 -32.32
N LEU A 676 -54.32 -50.77 -31.54
CA LEU A 676 -53.09 -51.43 -32.00
C LEU A 676 -53.38 -52.44 -33.12
N LEU A 677 -54.42 -53.27 -32.93
CA LEU A 677 -54.89 -54.24 -33.94
C LEU A 677 -55.42 -53.56 -35.20
N ARG A 678 -56.04 -52.38 -35.07
CA ARG A 678 -56.64 -51.62 -36.19
C ARG A 678 -55.59 -51.02 -37.13
N SER A 679 -54.36 -50.79 -36.69
CA SER A 679 -53.32 -50.14 -37.51
C SER A 679 -53.15 -50.86 -38.87
N ARG A 680 -53.53 -50.18 -39.96
CA ARG A 680 -53.62 -50.77 -41.33
C ARG A 680 -52.24 -50.91 -42.01
N ILE A 681 -51.17 -50.99 -41.24
CA ILE A 681 -49.81 -50.78 -41.75
C ILE A 681 -49.25 -52.04 -42.45
N TYR A 682 -49.86 -53.22 -42.25
CA TYR A 682 -49.28 -54.48 -42.75
C TYR A 682 -50.26 -55.34 -43.56
N ARG A 683 -49.80 -55.86 -44.71
CA ARG A 683 -50.39 -57.06 -45.33
C ARG A 683 -50.09 -58.26 -44.40
N LYS A 684 -50.96 -59.28 -44.35
CA LYS A 684 -50.80 -60.48 -43.48
C LYS A 684 -49.39 -61.06 -43.47
N ASP A 685 -48.68 -61.00 -44.60
CA ASP A 685 -47.35 -61.59 -44.78
C ASP A 685 -46.19 -60.68 -44.32
N ALA A 686 -46.43 -59.38 -44.15
CA ALA A 686 -45.43 -58.36 -43.80
C ALA A 686 -45.47 -57.91 -42.33
N MET A 687 -46.21 -58.60 -41.46
CA MET A 687 -46.39 -58.21 -40.06
C MET A 687 -45.16 -58.54 -39.19
N PRO A 688 -44.63 -57.59 -38.38
CA PRO A 688 -43.46 -57.80 -37.51
C PRO A 688 -43.61 -58.99 -36.54
N LYS A 689 -42.49 -59.64 -36.18
CA LYS A 689 -42.48 -60.81 -35.28
C LYS A 689 -43.07 -60.49 -33.91
N VAL A 690 -42.72 -59.34 -33.35
CA VAL A 690 -43.21 -58.87 -32.04
C VAL A 690 -44.74 -58.77 -32.05
N PHE A 691 -45.32 -58.17 -33.08
CA PHE A 691 -46.77 -58.05 -33.20
C PHE A 691 -47.46 -59.41 -33.41
N LYS A 692 -46.85 -60.33 -34.18
CA LYS A 692 -47.32 -61.73 -34.28
C LYS A 692 -47.36 -62.41 -32.91
N SER A 693 -46.34 -62.19 -32.08
CA SER A 693 -46.28 -62.71 -30.71
C SER A 693 -47.34 -62.07 -29.82
N PHE A 694 -47.55 -60.75 -29.91
CA PHE A 694 -48.57 -60.03 -29.17
C PHE A 694 -49.97 -60.57 -29.45
N VAL A 695 -50.34 -60.81 -30.71
CA VAL A 695 -51.65 -61.38 -31.01
C VAL A 695 -51.82 -62.81 -30.45
N LYS A 696 -50.75 -63.62 -30.47
CA LYS A 696 -50.77 -64.92 -29.79
C LYS A 696 -50.91 -64.76 -28.27
N ALA A 697 -50.30 -63.74 -27.69
CA ALA A 697 -50.39 -63.43 -26.27
C ALA A 697 -51.82 -63.01 -25.87
N ILE A 698 -52.49 -62.16 -26.67
CA ILE A 698 -53.92 -61.81 -26.46
C ILE A 698 -54.76 -63.07 -26.40
N LYS A 699 -54.60 -63.97 -27.38
CA LYS A 699 -55.36 -65.24 -27.41
C LYS A 699 -55.10 -66.08 -26.17
N ARG A 700 -53.82 -66.27 -25.82
CA ARG A 700 -53.44 -67.07 -24.65
C ARG A 700 -54.00 -66.50 -23.36
N LYS A 701 -53.90 -65.18 -23.16
CA LYS A 701 -54.44 -64.52 -21.95
C LYS A 701 -55.96 -64.57 -21.91
N ALA A 702 -56.63 -64.41 -23.05
CA ALA A 702 -58.09 -64.61 -23.16
C ALA A 702 -58.52 -66.04 -22.76
N GLU A 703 -57.78 -67.05 -23.20
CA GLU A 703 -58.02 -68.46 -22.84
C GLU A 703 -57.71 -68.75 -21.37
N GLN A 704 -56.62 -68.19 -20.84
CA GLN A 704 -56.19 -68.40 -19.44
C GLN A 704 -57.12 -67.76 -18.42
N GLU A 705 -57.64 -66.58 -18.74
CA GLU A 705 -58.42 -65.76 -17.81
C GLU A 705 -59.93 -65.77 -18.13
N GLU A 706 -60.36 -66.59 -19.09
CA GLU A 706 -61.74 -66.68 -19.58
C GLU A 706 -62.33 -65.30 -19.97
N ASP A 707 -61.49 -64.43 -20.55
CA ASP A 707 -61.81 -63.04 -20.80
C ASP A 707 -62.50 -62.84 -22.17
N GLU A 708 -63.83 -62.74 -22.14
CA GLU A 708 -64.65 -62.53 -23.34
C GLU A 708 -64.29 -61.23 -24.10
N THR A 709 -63.85 -60.18 -23.40
CA THR A 709 -63.49 -58.91 -24.05
C THR A 709 -62.16 -59.03 -24.80
N LEU A 710 -61.17 -59.74 -24.25
CA LEU A 710 -59.95 -60.09 -24.99
C LEU A 710 -60.23 -61.01 -26.18
N PHE A 711 -61.18 -61.96 -26.06
CA PHE A 711 -61.62 -62.76 -27.20
C PHE A 711 -62.23 -61.88 -28.30
N ALA A 712 -63.01 -60.85 -27.96
CA ALA A 712 -63.50 -59.88 -28.93
C ALA A 712 -62.34 -59.16 -29.65
N CYS A 713 -61.34 -58.65 -28.92
CA CYS A 713 -60.14 -58.08 -29.52
C CYS A 713 -59.44 -59.07 -30.48
N TYR A 714 -59.27 -60.34 -30.08
CA TYR A 714 -58.64 -61.36 -30.91
C TYR A 714 -59.41 -61.67 -32.21
N PHE A 715 -60.75 -61.74 -32.14
CA PHE A 715 -61.59 -62.08 -33.29
C PHE A 715 -61.88 -60.93 -34.24
N PHE A 716 -61.71 -59.67 -33.83
CA PHE A 716 -62.04 -58.45 -34.58
C PHE A 716 -61.69 -58.52 -36.09
N GLN A 717 -60.45 -58.87 -36.45
CA GLN A 717 -60.00 -58.98 -37.85
C GLN A 717 -59.99 -60.41 -38.41
N ARG A 718 -60.36 -61.40 -37.59
CA ARG A 718 -60.22 -62.84 -37.92
C ARG A 718 -61.55 -63.52 -38.19
N ASN A 719 -62.59 -63.18 -37.43
CA ASN A 719 -63.89 -63.82 -37.51
C ASN A 719 -64.98 -62.84 -37.05
N THR A 720 -65.60 -62.15 -38.02
CA THR A 720 -66.64 -61.15 -37.77
C THR A 720 -67.87 -61.75 -37.08
N ALA A 721 -68.28 -62.98 -37.41
CA ALA A 721 -69.44 -63.60 -36.78
C ALA A 721 -69.22 -63.89 -35.28
N LYS A 722 -68.04 -64.41 -34.92
CA LYS A 722 -67.66 -64.61 -33.51
C LYS A 722 -67.51 -63.29 -32.76
N TYR A 723 -66.92 -62.28 -33.41
CA TYR A 723 -66.80 -60.94 -32.86
C TYR A 723 -68.17 -60.37 -32.49
N GLU A 724 -69.11 -60.33 -33.44
CA GLU A 724 -70.44 -59.75 -33.21
C GLU A 724 -71.23 -60.48 -32.12
N ASN A 725 -71.15 -61.82 -32.04
CA ASN A 725 -71.79 -62.62 -30.98
C ASN A 725 -71.28 -62.25 -29.58
N ILE A 726 -69.98 -62.02 -29.45
CA ILE A 726 -69.39 -61.59 -28.19
C ILE A 726 -69.83 -60.16 -27.85
N ILE A 727 -69.72 -59.22 -28.81
CA ILE A 727 -70.10 -57.81 -28.62
C ILE A 727 -71.57 -57.66 -28.21
N GLU A 728 -72.47 -58.51 -28.72
CA GLU A 728 -73.88 -58.49 -28.34
C GLU A 728 -74.09 -58.68 -26.83
N LYS A 729 -73.31 -59.59 -26.21
CA LYS A 729 -73.41 -60.01 -24.80
C LYS A 729 -72.59 -59.17 -23.84
N LEU A 730 -71.56 -58.48 -24.34
CA LEU A 730 -70.68 -57.67 -23.50
C LEU A 730 -71.39 -56.41 -22.97
N ASN A 731 -71.03 -56.04 -21.73
CA ASN A 731 -71.37 -54.75 -21.15
C ASN A 731 -70.38 -53.69 -21.62
N ILE A 732 -70.90 -52.49 -21.90
CA ILE A 732 -70.07 -51.36 -22.29
C ILE A 732 -69.47 -50.67 -21.07
N THR A 733 -68.19 -50.32 -21.17
CA THR A 733 -67.39 -49.68 -20.13
C THR A 733 -66.43 -48.68 -20.78
N GLU A 734 -65.82 -47.81 -19.97
CA GLU A 734 -64.77 -46.89 -20.44
C GLU A 734 -63.59 -47.63 -21.09
N TRP A 735 -63.34 -48.88 -20.71
CA TRP A 735 -62.19 -49.68 -21.16
C TRP A 735 -62.40 -50.40 -22.49
N ASN A 736 -63.67 -50.58 -22.92
CA ASN A 736 -64.01 -51.44 -24.05
C ASN A 736 -64.96 -50.82 -25.08
N TYR A 737 -65.44 -49.58 -24.88
CA TYR A 737 -66.42 -48.95 -25.78
C TYR A 737 -65.98 -48.90 -27.25
N LYS A 738 -64.67 -48.80 -27.54
CA LYS A 738 -64.17 -48.77 -28.94
C LYS A 738 -64.46 -50.07 -29.69
N LEU A 739 -64.60 -51.20 -29.01
CA LEU A 739 -65.03 -52.46 -29.62
C LEU A 739 -66.46 -52.34 -30.20
N PHE A 740 -67.36 -51.71 -29.46
CA PHE A 740 -68.72 -51.45 -29.93
C PHE A 740 -68.74 -50.48 -31.12
N VAL A 741 -67.83 -49.50 -31.15
CA VAL A 741 -67.69 -48.57 -32.29
C VAL A 741 -67.36 -49.30 -33.58
N GLU A 742 -66.59 -50.38 -33.53
CA GLU A 742 -66.23 -51.17 -34.71
C GLU A 742 -67.33 -52.16 -35.15
N SER A 743 -68.35 -52.40 -34.31
CA SER A 743 -69.52 -53.20 -34.67
C SER A 743 -70.56 -52.33 -35.40
N LYS A 744 -70.84 -52.66 -36.66
CA LYS A 744 -71.90 -51.98 -37.43
C LYS A 744 -73.28 -52.19 -36.81
N GLN A 745 -73.48 -53.30 -36.10
CA GLN A 745 -74.76 -53.65 -35.47
C GLN A 745 -74.93 -52.95 -34.11
N HIS A 746 -73.83 -52.70 -33.39
CA HIS A 746 -73.86 -52.28 -31.99
C HIS A 746 -73.23 -50.90 -31.70
N TYR A 747 -72.76 -50.16 -32.72
CA TYR A 747 -72.12 -48.85 -32.51
C TYR A 747 -72.97 -47.83 -31.75
N LEU A 748 -74.31 -47.94 -31.81
CA LEU A 748 -75.21 -47.07 -31.05
C LEU A 748 -75.06 -47.26 -29.53
N LYS A 749 -74.68 -48.45 -29.05
CA LYS A 749 -74.35 -48.65 -27.62
C LYS A 749 -73.17 -47.74 -27.21
N ALA A 750 -72.15 -47.62 -28.05
CA ALA A 750 -71.01 -46.72 -27.81
C ALA A 750 -71.38 -45.24 -27.90
N VAL A 751 -72.23 -44.88 -28.86
CA VAL A 751 -72.74 -43.51 -28.99
C VAL A 751 -73.48 -43.08 -27.73
N ASN A 752 -74.41 -43.90 -27.24
CA ASN A 752 -75.16 -43.61 -26.02
C ASN A 752 -74.24 -43.50 -24.79
N TYR A 753 -73.30 -44.43 -24.64
CA TYR A 753 -72.32 -44.39 -23.56
C TYR A 753 -71.49 -43.08 -23.58
N LEU A 754 -71.05 -42.63 -24.76
CA LEU A 754 -70.27 -41.39 -24.89
C LEU A 754 -71.13 -40.15 -24.60
N ILE A 755 -72.41 -40.15 -24.98
CA ILE A 755 -73.35 -39.08 -24.61
C ILE A 755 -73.52 -39.00 -23.10
N GLU A 756 -73.70 -40.14 -22.41
CA GLU A 756 -73.77 -40.19 -20.94
C GLU A 756 -72.49 -39.67 -20.27
N LYS A 757 -71.34 -39.84 -20.92
CA LYS A 757 -70.04 -39.28 -20.48
C LYS A 757 -69.79 -37.85 -20.94
N ASN A 758 -70.74 -37.21 -21.62
CA ASN A 758 -70.65 -35.87 -22.19
C ASN A 758 -69.53 -35.71 -23.26
N GLU A 759 -69.13 -36.80 -23.92
CA GLU A 759 -68.14 -36.83 -25.00
C GLU A 759 -68.83 -36.63 -26.37
N ILE A 760 -69.43 -35.45 -26.54
CA ILE A 760 -70.35 -35.10 -27.63
C ILE A 760 -69.70 -35.21 -29.01
N GLU A 761 -68.47 -34.71 -29.16
CA GLU A 761 -67.77 -34.73 -30.46
C GLU A 761 -67.48 -36.15 -30.94
N ASP A 762 -67.08 -37.03 -30.02
CA ASP A 762 -66.77 -38.42 -30.33
C ASP A 762 -68.02 -39.22 -30.68
N ALA A 763 -69.10 -39.06 -29.91
CA ALA A 763 -70.40 -39.63 -30.21
C ALA A 763 -70.88 -39.23 -31.61
N ALA A 764 -70.81 -37.93 -31.94
CA ALA A 764 -71.16 -37.39 -33.24
C ALA A 764 -70.24 -37.92 -34.37
N ARG A 765 -68.93 -37.98 -34.13
CA ARG A 765 -67.93 -38.52 -35.08
C ARG A 765 -68.23 -39.98 -35.43
N ILE A 766 -68.60 -40.80 -34.45
CA ILE A 766 -68.98 -42.20 -34.67
C ILE A 766 -70.26 -42.28 -35.51
N CYS A 767 -71.28 -41.47 -35.21
CA CYS A 767 -72.50 -41.39 -36.03
C CYS A 767 -72.19 -41.02 -37.49
N ARG A 768 -71.31 -40.03 -37.72
CA ARG A 768 -70.85 -39.66 -39.08
C ARG A 768 -70.14 -40.80 -39.79
N ARG A 769 -69.29 -41.57 -39.09
CA ARG A 769 -68.60 -42.75 -39.65
C ARG A 769 -69.58 -43.78 -40.22
N TYR A 770 -70.75 -43.92 -39.62
CA TYR A 770 -71.83 -44.80 -40.08
C TYR A 770 -72.89 -44.08 -40.94
N ASN A 771 -72.60 -42.89 -41.44
CA ASN A 771 -73.50 -42.04 -42.25
C ASN A 771 -74.80 -41.63 -41.54
N ASN A 772 -74.87 -41.69 -40.20
CA ASN A 772 -76.02 -41.24 -39.41
C ASN A 772 -75.89 -39.76 -39.03
N TYR A 773 -75.86 -38.90 -40.05
CA TYR A 773 -75.69 -37.45 -39.88
C TYR A 773 -76.82 -36.78 -39.09
N ARG A 774 -78.05 -37.34 -39.16
CA ARG A 774 -79.19 -36.82 -38.41
C ARG A 774 -79.01 -36.98 -36.90
N LEU A 775 -78.64 -38.19 -36.46
CA LEU A 775 -78.36 -38.44 -35.04
C LEU A 775 -77.15 -37.63 -34.56
N SER A 776 -76.10 -37.54 -35.38
CA SER A 776 -74.93 -36.68 -35.12
C SER A 776 -75.32 -35.22 -34.84
N ALA A 777 -76.22 -34.68 -35.66
CA ALA A 777 -76.70 -33.32 -35.52
C ALA A 777 -77.61 -33.12 -34.30
N GLN A 778 -78.46 -34.11 -33.97
CA GLN A 778 -79.28 -34.11 -32.76
C GLN A 778 -78.41 -34.07 -31.50
N ILE A 779 -77.35 -34.89 -31.45
CA ILE A 779 -76.40 -34.91 -30.33
C ILE A 779 -75.80 -33.51 -30.06
N TYR A 780 -75.36 -32.81 -31.12
CA TYR A 780 -74.85 -31.44 -30.98
C TYR A 780 -75.94 -30.42 -30.63
N GLU A 781 -77.16 -30.60 -31.14
CA GLU A 781 -78.27 -29.71 -30.84
C GLU A 781 -78.68 -29.82 -29.36
N ASP A 782 -78.77 -31.04 -28.85
CA ASP A 782 -79.10 -31.34 -27.45
C ASP A 782 -77.98 -30.87 -26.50
N SER A 783 -76.72 -30.88 -26.95
CA SER A 783 -75.60 -30.32 -26.19
C SER A 783 -75.48 -28.78 -26.28
N GLY A 784 -76.33 -28.12 -27.09
CA GLY A 784 -76.31 -26.68 -27.31
C GLY A 784 -75.27 -26.16 -28.30
N ASP A 785 -74.48 -27.02 -28.97
CA ASP A 785 -73.60 -26.63 -30.08
C ASP A 785 -74.37 -26.58 -31.40
N TYR A 786 -75.19 -25.54 -31.53
CA TYR A 786 -75.99 -25.31 -32.72
C TYR A 786 -75.13 -25.08 -33.99
N GLY A 787 -73.87 -24.66 -33.86
CA GLY A 787 -72.98 -24.48 -35.00
C GLY A 787 -72.62 -25.82 -35.65
N SER A 788 -72.16 -26.77 -34.83
CA SER A 788 -71.85 -28.13 -35.27
C SER A 788 -73.10 -28.90 -35.67
N ALA A 789 -74.21 -28.76 -34.94
CA ALA A 789 -75.51 -29.31 -35.30
C ALA A 789 -75.96 -28.84 -36.69
N GLY A 790 -75.87 -27.53 -36.96
CA GLY A 790 -76.19 -26.95 -38.26
C GLY A 790 -75.33 -27.49 -39.40
N LYS A 791 -74.06 -27.82 -39.13
CA LYS A 791 -73.16 -28.45 -40.10
C LYS A 791 -73.61 -29.87 -40.41
N ASP A 792 -73.86 -30.68 -39.39
CA ASP A 792 -74.22 -32.09 -39.56
C ASP A 792 -75.64 -32.26 -40.14
N TYR A 793 -76.61 -31.43 -39.74
CA TYR A 793 -77.94 -31.42 -40.36
C TYR A 793 -77.86 -31.06 -41.85
N ARG A 794 -76.99 -30.12 -42.23
CA ARG A 794 -76.76 -29.78 -43.65
C ARG A 794 -76.19 -30.95 -44.43
N GLU A 795 -75.20 -31.67 -43.89
CA GLU A 795 -74.64 -32.86 -44.56
C GLU A 795 -75.65 -34.02 -44.60
N GLY A 796 -76.48 -34.16 -43.56
CA GLY A 796 -77.63 -35.07 -43.51
C GLY A 796 -78.82 -34.65 -44.38
N LYS A 797 -78.72 -33.54 -45.12
CA LYS A 797 -79.75 -32.95 -45.98
C LYS A 797 -81.04 -32.52 -45.26
N VAL A 798 -80.97 -32.30 -43.94
CA VAL A 798 -82.06 -31.77 -43.10
C VAL A 798 -81.93 -30.25 -43.02
N TYR A 799 -82.20 -29.58 -44.13
CA TYR A 799 -81.81 -28.17 -44.30
C TYR A 799 -82.57 -27.18 -43.41
N GLN A 800 -83.83 -27.46 -43.07
CA GLN A 800 -84.64 -26.58 -42.21
C GLN A 800 -84.09 -26.52 -40.78
N ASP A 801 -83.77 -27.69 -40.20
CA ASP A 801 -83.14 -27.78 -38.89
C ASP A 801 -81.72 -27.16 -38.90
N ALA A 802 -80.98 -27.33 -40.00
CA ALA A 802 -79.69 -26.67 -40.18
C ALA A 802 -79.79 -25.13 -40.15
N ILE A 803 -80.75 -24.55 -40.87
CA ILE A 803 -80.99 -23.10 -40.87
C ILE A 803 -81.40 -22.63 -39.48
N ARG A 804 -82.32 -23.33 -38.81
CA ARG A 804 -82.74 -23.02 -37.43
C ARG A 804 -81.53 -22.95 -36.49
N CYS A 805 -80.66 -23.95 -36.57
CA CYS A 805 -79.46 -24.00 -35.72
C CYS A 805 -78.51 -22.83 -36.01
N TYR A 806 -78.18 -22.56 -37.28
CA TYR A 806 -77.31 -21.43 -37.62
C TYR A 806 -77.92 -20.06 -37.25
N GLN A 807 -79.25 -19.90 -37.32
CA GLN A 807 -79.92 -18.68 -36.87
C GLN A 807 -79.76 -18.45 -35.37
N LYS A 808 -79.87 -19.50 -34.55
CA LYS A 808 -79.68 -19.41 -33.09
C LYS A 808 -78.29 -18.88 -32.70
N VAL A 809 -77.24 -19.21 -33.48
CA VAL A 809 -75.86 -18.73 -33.25
C VAL A 809 -75.47 -17.53 -34.10
N GLY A 810 -76.40 -16.97 -34.90
CA GLY A 810 -76.13 -15.83 -35.78
C GLY A 810 -75.14 -16.12 -36.92
N ASP A 811 -74.90 -17.38 -37.28
CA ASP A 811 -73.98 -17.75 -38.37
C ASP A 811 -74.64 -17.56 -39.75
N GLU A 812 -74.67 -16.30 -40.20
CA GLU A 812 -75.17 -15.93 -41.53
C GLU A 812 -74.41 -16.66 -42.66
N GLN A 813 -73.13 -17.00 -42.48
CA GLN A 813 -72.36 -17.77 -43.47
C GLN A 813 -72.87 -19.21 -43.58
N GLY A 814 -73.13 -19.85 -42.44
CA GLY A 814 -73.73 -21.17 -42.35
C GLY A 814 -75.07 -21.23 -43.08
N ILE A 815 -75.95 -20.26 -42.82
CA ILE A 815 -77.27 -20.12 -43.49
C ILE A 815 -77.10 -19.98 -45.01
N ALA A 816 -76.20 -19.11 -45.46
CA ALA A 816 -75.92 -18.92 -46.89
C ALA A 816 -75.42 -20.23 -47.55
N ARG A 817 -74.57 -21.00 -46.86
CA ARG A 817 -74.11 -22.32 -47.32
C ARG A 817 -75.25 -23.35 -47.39
N VAL A 818 -76.22 -23.30 -46.49
CA VAL A 818 -77.41 -24.16 -46.55
C VAL A 818 -78.28 -23.78 -47.75
N TYR A 819 -78.58 -22.49 -47.96
CA TYR A 819 -79.32 -22.03 -49.14
C TYR A 819 -78.61 -22.39 -50.46
N GLU A 820 -77.28 -22.36 -50.51
CA GLU A 820 -76.52 -22.88 -51.65
C GLU A 820 -76.78 -24.37 -51.91
N ARG A 821 -76.84 -25.21 -50.86
CA ARG A 821 -77.12 -26.65 -50.96
C ARG A 821 -78.57 -26.94 -51.34
N MET A 822 -79.50 -26.10 -50.89
CA MET A 822 -80.91 -26.11 -51.29
C MET A 822 -81.14 -25.58 -52.72
N LYS A 823 -80.11 -25.01 -53.36
CA LYS A 823 -80.17 -24.31 -54.66
C LYS A 823 -80.96 -22.99 -54.63
N GLU A 824 -81.21 -22.42 -53.46
CA GLU A 824 -81.80 -21.08 -53.28
C GLU A 824 -80.72 -19.99 -53.38
N PHE A 825 -80.10 -19.89 -54.56
CA PHE A 825 -78.90 -19.09 -54.76
C PHE A 825 -79.08 -17.60 -54.50
N ASP A 826 -80.26 -17.04 -54.76
CA ASP A 826 -80.53 -15.61 -54.55
C ASP A 826 -80.50 -15.24 -53.05
N LYS A 827 -81.09 -16.09 -52.20
CA LYS A 827 -81.02 -15.90 -50.75
C LYS A 827 -79.59 -16.01 -50.24
N ALA A 828 -78.82 -16.98 -50.76
CA ALA A 828 -77.41 -17.12 -50.42
C ALA A 828 -76.57 -15.90 -50.87
N VAL A 829 -76.77 -15.39 -52.09
CA VAL A 829 -76.04 -14.22 -52.63
C VAL A 829 -76.32 -12.97 -51.80
N ASN A 830 -77.57 -12.74 -51.40
CA ASN A 830 -77.94 -11.58 -50.59
C ASN A 830 -77.20 -11.59 -49.24
N ILE A 831 -77.14 -12.76 -48.59
CA ILE A 831 -76.40 -12.91 -47.33
C ILE A 831 -74.90 -12.71 -47.55
N TRP A 832 -74.30 -13.33 -48.58
CA TRP A 832 -72.87 -13.15 -48.86
C TRP A 832 -72.48 -11.70 -49.21
N LYS A 833 -73.36 -10.96 -49.90
CA LYS A 833 -73.18 -9.52 -50.17
C LYS A 833 -73.23 -8.70 -48.88
N LYS A 834 -74.23 -8.95 -48.02
CA LYS A 834 -74.37 -8.31 -46.70
C LYS A 834 -73.10 -8.49 -45.86
N LEU A 835 -72.48 -9.67 -45.94
CA LEU A 835 -71.24 -10.00 -45.24
C LEU A 835 -69.95 -9.50 -45.94
N GLY A 836 -70.05 -8.80 -47.07
CA GLY A 836 -68.89 -8.28 -47.82
C GLY A 836 -68.01 -9.35 -48.47
N LYS A 837 -68.52 -10.57 -48.68
CA LYS A 837 -67.76 -11.74 -49.19
C LYS A 837 -67.85 -11.85 -50.71
N THR A 838 -67.15 -10.98 -51.43
CA THR A 838 -67.23 -10.83 -52.91
C THR A 838 -66.83 -12.09 -53.68
N ARG A 839 -65.86 -12.89 -53.16
CA ARG A 839 -65.43 -14.15 -53.78
C ARG A 839 -66.55 -15.19 -53.77
N GLU A 840 -67.25 -15.31 -52.65
CA GLU A 840 -68.35 -16.23 -52.42
C GLU A 840 -69.56 -15.82 -53.26
N VAL A 841 -69.88 -14.52 -53.34
CA VAL A 841 -70.93 -14.01 -54.24
C VAL A 841 -70.67 -14.45 -55.69
N ASN A 842 -69.44 -14.23 -56.19
CA ASN A 842 -69.07 -14.63 -57.55
C ASN A 842 -69.13 -16.17 -57.74
N ARG A 843 -68.72 -16.93 -56.72
CA ARG A 843 -68.83 -18.40 -56.72
C ARG A 843 -70.28 -18.86 -56.82
N VAL A 844 -71.18 -18.26 -56.04
CA VAL A 844 -72.60 -18.64 -55.99
C VAL A 844 -73.31 -18.23 -57.28
N LEU A 845 -73.02 -17.05 -57.83
CA LEU A 845 -73.55 -16.62 -59.13
C LEU A 845 -73.12 -17.56 -60.26
N LYS A 846 -71.85 -18.00 -60.27
CA LYS A 846 -71.39 -19.04 -61.21
C LYS A 846 -72.11 -20.37 -61.01
N LYS A 847 -72.35 -20.81 -59.77
CA LYS A 847 -73.13 -22.03 -59.49
C LYS A 847 -74.58 -21.88 -59.97
N LYS A 848 -75.20 -20.71 -59.75
CA LYS A 848 -76.54 -20.36 -60.23
C LYS A 848 -76.61 -20.45 -61.75
N GLU A 849 -75.67 -19.81 -62.45
CA GLU A 849 -75.55 -19.91 -63.90
C GLU A 849 -75.36 -21.34 -64.39
N LYS A 850 -74.53 -22.15 -63.71
CA LYS A 850 -74.31 -23.55 -64.08
C LYS A 850 -75.57 -24.40 -63.90
N VAL A 851 -76.36 -24.17 -62.84
CA VAL A 851 -77.65 -24.86 -62.64
C VAL A 851 -78.70 -24.39 -63.64
N ILE A 852 -78.74 -23.09 -64.00
CA ILE A 852 -79.63 -22.56 -65.03
C ILE A 852 -79.25 -23.08 -66.42
N ARG A 853 -77.95 -23.12 -66.77
CA ARG A 853 -77.47 -23.71 -68.02
C ARG A 853 -77.70 -25.22 -68.07
N GLY A 854 -77.50 -25.93 -66.97
CA GLY A 854 -77.81 -27.36 -66.86
C GLY A 854 -79.30 -27.67 -66.93
N GLY A 855 -80.16 -26.80 -66.37
CA GLY A 855 -81.61 -26.87 -66.52
C GLY A 855 -82.06 -26.57 -67.95
N LYS A 856 -81.47 -25.56 -68.61
CA LYS A 856 -81.70 -25.28 -70.04
C LYS A 856 -81.16 -26.37 -70.96
N GLN A 857 -80.10 -27.08 -70.58
CA GLN A 857 -79.63 -28.25 -71.33
C GLN A 857 -80.59 -29.44 -71.18
N LEU A 858 -81.23 -29.63 -70.02
CA LEU A 858 -82.26 -30.65 -69.80
C LEU A 858 -83.63 -30.28 -70.40
N GLU A 859 -83.91 -28.99 -70.65
CA GLU A 859 -85.09 -28.54 -71.42
C GLU A 859 -84.86 -28.53 -72.95
N LEU A 860 -83.61 -28.76 -73.40
CA LEU A 860 -83.23 -28.90 -74.82
C LEU A 860 -82.86 -30.35 -75.21
N PHE A 861 -83.10 -31.32 -74.33
CA PHE A 861 -82.99 -32.76 -74.60
C PHE A 861 -84.32 -33.47 -74.42
#